data_AF-A0A367XRR0-F1
#
_entry.id   AF-A0A367XRR0-F1
#
_cell.length_a   1.000
_cell.length_b   1.000
_cell.length_c   1.000
_cell.angle_alpha   90.00
_cell.angle_beta   90.00
_cell.angle_gamma   90.00
#
_symmetry.space_group_name_H-M   'P 1'
#
loop_
_entity.id
_entity.type
_entity.pdbx_description
1 polymer ?
#
loop_
_entity_poly.entity_id
_entity_poly.type
_entity_poly.pdbx_seq_one_letter_code
_entity_poly.pdbx_strand_id
1 'polypeptide(L)'
;MGLSDLPNEIIQIIFNYIPGDCLFKLLDVPGINVYAFNSLYSVIVITGGEHTCQYRPMTKNGFPIFRNAQAYLNFRNFYPNFTPKKIIVDNPFDVMLLVSVCPQSLANVEVQLRLSQYNAIKEITSQLMEFLSVGQLQGNLHFEVDLRMFEEDISFSLAAITHILTVYDYPQVALLYEKDIPNLTSLLVMFCLVEVDLGRLPPSLEKIECSLKIQDYGVNERSVVLRFPSKLKTLNVEEISSKCRVRFDVAHLLQLNTLSLPTVTNGAIVVESAWRLPSRLKSLKCEAAEIVPRNLNTMCPELSELEILNSFGESGAITNLAKTLPSTLTRLEVPVEFFDRLHDNMGIGIGSHTQQRVMGMAGFLKIRRGQKKKIQETGTPCVQDKPQIAMLPFQTHLRKLTITTKRKTSKIYVVDFQKHAFPGLEELKIHASSNLQVLGHMPKTLTKLSLVKISRFDLKQLQSLQNLECLLIQCITESKVFDCALPDSLRELEIDLCPFIGLHIRASNLVSLKVSSCPLKKLERSNFTLPENLRKLGIYRTQITKLSGVLPDSIDTLDLAQNLCIESVSHLPPQLKHLLLRFTAVGTPSVRHPHLMSSTFPLSLETLDLSCTKASDKWIKRLNLKDCVNLKSLVLRNSRCGANLDLLFFPRSLVALDMTLCDIETITGNFANFPDLETVGLSVLPKFSFERCANSGVPYFGDNIRLVDLSKCCLRRSDFKVVYKELITKPYFELLLLTSATLPPYFDQLDLKKLKIAGHFPSPWLMSPRDDLF
;
A
#
# COMPACT_ATOMS: atom_id res chain seq x y z
N MET A 1 13.17 32.03 -11.10
CA MET A 1 11.88 32.02 -10.40
C MET A 1 11.99 31.07 -9.24
N GLY A 2 11.97 31.60 -8.02
CA GLY A 2 11.81 30.82 -6.80
C GLY A 2 10.34 30.45 -6.57
N LEU A 3 10.07 29.53 -5.66
CA LEU A 3 8.71 29.13 -5.29
C LEU A 3 7.89 30.32 -4.76
N SER A 4 8.54 31.28 -4.10
CA SER A 4 7.96 32.54 -3.60
C SER A 4 7.47 33.49 -4.69
N ASP A 5 7.89 33.28 -5.94
CA ASP A 5 7.48 34.11 -7.07
C ASP A 5 6.15 33.63 -7.67
N LEU A 6 5.64 32.48 -7.22
CA LEU A 6 4.38 31.91 -7.68
C LEU A 6 3.22 32.35 -6.78
N PRO A 7 2.00 32.56 -7.34
CA PRO A 7 0.81 32.76 -6.53
C PRO A 7 0.55 31.57 -5.58
N ASN A 8 0.05 31.85 -4.38
CA ASN A 8 -0.19 30.85 -3.34
C ASN A 8 -1.07 29.69 -3.81
N GLU A 9 -2.03 29.97 -4.70
CA GLU A 9 -2.93 28.98 -5.29
C GLU A 9 -2.15 27.98 -6.14
N ILE A 10 -1.16 28.46 -6.92
CA ILE A 10 -0.30 27.61 -7.75
C ILE A 10 0.59 26.76 -6.85
N ILE A 11 1.16 27.33 -5.79
CA ILE A 11 1.95 26.56 -4.82
C ILE A 11 1.09 25.47 -4.18
N GLN A 12 -0.12 25.81 -3.73
CA GLN A 12 -1.04 24.82 -3.14
C GLN A 12 -1.42 23.71 -4.12
N ILE A 13 -1.61 24.02 -5.40
CA ILE A 13 -1.85 23.02 -6.46
C ILE A 13 -0.65 22.07 -6.56
N ILE A 14 0.59 22.59 -6.60
CA ILE A 14 1.81 21.77 -6.63
C ILE A 14 1.84 20.81 -5.44
N PHE A 15 1.56 21.28 -4.23
CA PHE A 15 1.57 20.45 -3.03
C PHE A 15 0.46 19.38 -3.02
N ASN A 16 -0.68 19.61 -3.69
CA ASN A 16 -1.73 18.59 -3.81
C ASN A 16 -1.31 17.38 -4.66
N TYR A 17 -0.23 17.48 -5.46
CA TYR A 17 0.34 16.37 -6.21
C TYR A 17 1.46 15.63 -5.47
N ILE A 18 1.91 16.13 -4.32
CA ILE A 18 2.98 15.49 -3.54
C ILE A 18 2.37 14.34 -2.70
N PRO A 19 2.97 13.14 -2.72
CA PRO A 19 2.54 12.03 -1.87
C PRO A 19 2.53 12.38 -0.37
N GLY A 20 1.57 11.81 0.38
CA GLY A 20 1.36 12.14 1.80
C GLY A 20 2.59 11.90 2.70
N ASP A 21 3.38 10.86 2.42
CA ASP A 21 4.61 10.54 3.14
C ASP A 21 5.73 11.57 2.89
N CYS A 22 5.74 12.19 1.71
CA CYS A 22 6.64 13.30 1.39
C CYS A 22 6.14 14.60 2.02
N LEU A 23 4.83 14.88 1.96
CA LEU A 23 4.22 16.05 2.60
C LEU A 23 4.50 16.09 4.10
N PHE A 24 4.47 14.95 4.79
CA PHE A 24 4.79 14.86 6.22
C PHE A 24 6.19 15.39 6.54
N LYS A 25 7.19 15.09 5.70
CA LYS A 25 8.58 15.57 5.87
C LYS A 25 8.72 17.08 5.64
N LEU A 26 7.77 17.69 4.93
CA LEU A 26 7.77 19.11 4.60
C LEU A 26 7.07 19.97 5.67
N LEU A 27 6.43 19.36 6.67
CA LEU A 27 5.76 20.09 7.75
C LEU A 27 6.73 20.93 8.60
N ASP A 28 7.99 20.50 8.70
CA ASP A 28 9.01 21.19 9.50
C ASP A 28 9.78 22.25 8.71
N VAL A 29 9.47 22.46 7.42
CA VAL A 29 10.19 23.42 6.57
C VAL A 29 9.49 24.78 6.60
N PRO A 30 10.12 25.83 7.18
CA PRO A 30 9.51 27.14 7.27
C PRO A 30 9.17 27.73 5.88
N GLY A 31 8.04 28.42 5.78
CA GLY A 31 7.59 29.10 4.56
C GLY A 31 6.81 28.23 3.57
N ILE A 32 6.98 26.90 3.61
CA ILE A 32 6.19 25.96 2.78
C ILE A 32 5.32 25.00 3.58
N ASN A 33 5.57 24.89 4.89
CA ASN A 33 4.83 24.02 5.79
C ASN A 33 3.31 24.22 5.73
N VAL A 34 2.82 25.45 5.53
CA VAL A 34 1.38 25.73 5.40
C VAL A 34 0.74 25.00 4.22
N TYR A 35 1.42 24.95 3.06
CA TYR A 35 0.92 24.25 1.88
C TYR A 35 0.98 22.74 2.07
N ALA A 36 2.07 22.26 2.68
CA ALA A 36 2.23 20.85 3.02
C ALA A 36 1.13 20.37 3.97
N PHE A 37 0.89 21.14 5.02
CA PHE A 37 -0.14 20.90 6.02
C PHE A 37 -1.54 20.88 5.39
N ASN A 38 -1.88 21.89 4.60
CA ASN A 38 -3.18 21.97 3.93
C ASN A 38 -3.41 20.81 2.95
N SER A 39 -2.39 20.37 2.21
CA SER A 39 -2.49 19.22 1.31
C SER A 39 -2.59 17.91 2.08
N LEU A 40 -1.75 17.71 3.10
CA LEU A 40 -1.70 16.47 3.89
C LEU A 40 -3.01 16.21 4.62
N TYR A 41 -3.56 17.24 5.27
CA TYR A 41 -4.80 17.15 6.02
C TYR A 41 -6.04 17.52 5.19
N SER A 42 -5.90 17.68 3.86
CA SER A 42 -7.03 17.99 2.98
C SER A 42 -8.16 16.95 3.07
N VAL A 43 -7.79 15.68 3.31
CA VAL A 43 -8.72 14.59 3.60
C VAL A 43 -8.35 13.96 4.93
N ILE A 44 -9.29 13.94 5.86
CA ILE A 44 -9.13 13.34 7.19
C ILE A 44 -10.03 12.12 7.33
N VAL A 45 -9.54 11.05 7.95
CA VAL A 45 -10.36 9.88 8.28
C VAL A 45 -10.51 9.76 9.80
N ILE A 46 -11.74 9.63 10.29
CA ILE A 46 -12.09 9.46 11.70
C ILE A 46 -12.67 8.05 11.88
N THR A 47 -11.95 7.18 12.58
CA THR A 47 -12.25 5.74 12.58
C THR A 47 -12.97 5.22 13.83
N GLY A 48 -13.30 6.08 14.80
CA GLY A 48 -14.15 5.71 15.94
C GLY A 48 -13.51 4.79 17.00
N GLY A 49 -12.19 4.67 17.05
CA GLY A 49 -11.47 4.09 18.19
C GLY A 49 -11.19 2.58 18.14
N GLU A 50 -11.51 1.87 17.05
CA GLU A 50 -11.28 0.41 16.96
C GLU A 50 -9.84 0.02 16.57
N HIS A 51 -8.96 0.99 16.32
CA HIS A 51 -7.57 0.65 16.03
C HIS A 51 -6.88 0.10 17.27
N THR A 52 -6.66 -1.22 17.25
CA THR A 52 -5.57 -1.88 17.96
C THR A 52 -4.31 -1.01 17.88
N CYS A 53 -3.47 -1.03 18.92
CA CYS A 53 -2.33 -0.14 19.17
C CYS A 53 -1.26 -0.05 18.02
N GLN A 54 -1.49 -0.62 16.84
CA GLN A 54 -0.81 -0.26 15.60
C GLN A 54 -1.40 1.07 15.09
N TYR A 55 -1.07 2.17 15.76
CA TYR A 55 -1.37 3.50 15.25
C TYR A 55 -0.73 3.63 13.85
N ARG A 56 -1.56 3.53 12.81
CA ARG A 56 -1.18 3.92 11.46
C ARG A 56 -1.62 5.36 11.34
N PRO A 57 -0.69 6.33 11.34
CA PRO A 57 -1.06 7.74 11.25
C PRO A 57 -1.77 8.07 9.95
N MET A 58 -1.68 7.19 8.94
CA MET A 58 -2.26 7.37 7.63
C MET A 58 -2.92 6.09 7.11
N THR A 59 -3.96 6.25 6.29
CA THR A 59 -4.57 5.18 5.49
C THR A 59 -3.59 4.66 4.43
N LYS A 60 -3.93 3.55 3.75
CA LYS A 60 -3.16 3.07 2.58
C LYS A 60 -3.04 4.13 1.47
N ASN A 61 -3.99 5.07 1.42
CA ASN A 61 -4.02 6.16 0.45
C ASN A 61 -3.28 7.42 0.95
N GLY A 62 -2.60 7.34 2.11
CA GLY A 62 -1.84 8.47 2.67
C GLY A 62 -2.68 9.50 3.44
N PHE A 63 -4.00 9.29 3.62
CA PHE A 63 -4.84 10.22 4.38
C PHE A 63 -4.59 10.08 5.89
N PRO A 64 -4.36 11.18 6.62
CA PRO A 64 -4.26 11.16 8.07
C PRO A 64 -5.46 10.50 8.77
N ILE A 65 -5.18 9.65 9.75
CA ILE A 65 -6.19 8.98 10.57
C ILE A 65 -6.25 9.63 11.95
N PHE A 66 -7.44 10.09 12.30
CA PHE A 66 -7.82 10.51 13.62
C PHE A 66 -8.61 9.41 14.30
N ARG A 67 -8.27 9.15 15.57
CA ARG A 67 -8.89 8.07 16.35
C ARG A 67 -10.40 8.27 16.57
N ASN A 68 -10.86 9.51 16.72
CA ASN A 68 -12.24 9.89 17.03
C ASN A 68 -12.46 11.39 16.78
N ALA A 69 -13.70 11.85 16.90
CA ALA A 69 -14.07 13.25 16.74
C ALA A 69 -13.33 14.19 17.70
N GLN A 70 -13.07 13.78 18.93
CA GLN A 70 -12.36 14.62 19.90
C GLN A 70 -10.92 14.92 19.47
N ALA A 71 -10.21 13.95 18.88
CA ALA A 71 -8.87 14.18 18.36
C ALA A 71 -8.88 15.22 17.23
N TYR A 72 -9.90 15.19 16.37
CA TYR A 72 -10.09 16.20 15.33
C TYR A 72 -10.41 17.58 15.93
N LEU A 73 -11.30 17.65 16.93
CA LEU A 73 -11.63 18.91 17.61
C LEU A 73 -10.40 19.52 18.32
N ASN A 74 -9.61 18.70 19.02
CA ASN A 74 -8.36 19.16 19.63
C ASN A 74 -7.42 19.71 18.55
N PHE A 75 -7.26 19.00 17.44
CA PHE A 75 -6.44 19.46 16.33
C PHE A 75 -6.94 20.78 15.73
N ARG A 76 -8.25 20.97 15.58
CA ARG A 76 -8.84 22.25 15.15
C ARG A 76 -8.62 23.37 16.16
N ASN A 77 -8.63 23.07 17.45
CA ASN A 77 -8.31 24.06 18.48
C ASN A 77 -6.85 24.52 18.39
N PHE A 78 -5.92 23.61 18.08
CA PHE A 78 -4.52 23.97 17.82
C PHE A 78 -4.34 24.73 16.50
N TYR A 79 -5.16 24.44 15.49
CA TYR A 79 -5.11 25.06 14.15
C TYR A 79 -6.47 25.67 13.76
N PRO A 80 -6.87 26.81 14.35
CA PRO A 80 -8.22 27.35 14.22
C PRO A 80 -8.57 27.78 12.78
N ASN A 81 -7.58 28.15 11.97
CA ASN A 81 -7.79 28.59 10.58
C ASN A 81 -7.81 27.44 9.56
N PHE A 82 -7.52 26.20 9.98
CA PHE A 82 -7.43 25.06 9.08
C PHE A 82 -8.80 24.46 8.77
N THR A 83 -9.15 24.29 7.50
CA THR A 83 -10.40 23.61 7.12
C THR A 83 -10.07 22.49 6.13
N PRO A 84 -10.35 21.21 6.45
CA PRO A 84 -10.14 20.13 5.50
C PRO A 84 -11.12 20.27 4.33
N LYS A 85 -10.77 19.73 3.17
CA LYS A 85 -11.71 19.63 2.05
C LYS A 85 -12.74 18.53 2.29
N LYS A 86 -12.30 17.44 2.92
CA LYS A 86 -13.11 16.25 3.15
C LYS A 86 -12.82 15.60 4.50
N ILE A 87 -13.86 15.15 5.19
CA ILE A 87 -13.76 14.31 6.39
C ILE A 87 -14.54 13.03 6.13
N ILE A 88 -13.88 11.90 6.29
CA ILE A 88 -14.49 10.58 6.20
C ILE A 88 -14.65 10.05 7.62
N VAL A 89 -15.87 9.69 8.01
CA VAL A 89 -16.16 9.22 9.36
C VAL A 89 -16.75 7.82 9.27
N ASP A 90 -16.12 6.87 9.97
CA ASP A 90 -16.58 5.48 10.01
C ASP A 90 -17.60 5.24 11.15
N ASN A 91 -17.65 6.14 12.15
CA ASN A 91 -18.60 6.06 13.26
C ASN A 91 -19.64 7.20 13.22
N PRO A 92 -20.95 6.93 13.06
CA PRO A 92 -21.97 7.98 12.97
C PRO A 92 -22.06 8.88 14.20
N PHE A 93 -21.73 8.37 15.39
CA PHE A 93 -21.72 9.19 16.61
C PHE A 93 -20.61 10.24 16.63
N ASP A 94 -19.47 9.97 15.97
CA ASP A 94 -18.41 10.97 15.83
C ASP A 94 -18.90 12.13 14.97
N VAL A 95 -19.65 11.86 13.89
CA VAL A 95 -20.29 12.94 13.10
C VAL A 95 -21.24 13.73 13.98
N MET A 96 -22.14 13.05 14.70
CA MET A 96 -23.09 13.74 15.59
C MET A 96 -22.38 14.63 16.63
N LEU A 97 -21.25 14.17 17.18
CA LEU A 97 -20.44 14.98 18.09
C LEU A 97 -19.83 16.21 17.39
N LEU A 98 -19.27 16.03 16.18
CA LEU A 98 -18.68 17.15 15.44
C LEU A 98 -19.69 18.24 15.09
N VAL A 99 -20.88 17.85 14.64
CA VAL A 99 -21.95 18.80 14.31
C VAL A 99 -22.50 19.49 15.56
N SER A 100 -22.61 18.79 16.70
CA SER A 100 -23.16 19.39 17.93
C SER A 100 -22.16 20.34 18.61
N VAL A 101 -20.86 20.00 18.57
CA VAL A 101 -19.82 20.77 19.26
C VAL A 101 -19.24 21.88 18.37
N CYS A 102 -19.08 21.64 17.07
CA CYS A 102 -18.37 22.56 16.18
C CYS A 102 -18.91 22.54 14.73
N PRO A 103 -20.19 22.86 14.50
CA PRO A 103 -20.82 22.80 13.17
C PRO A 103 -20.12 23.71 12.15
N GLN A 104 -19.60 24.86 12.58
CA GLN A 104 -18.84 25.80 11.75
C GLN A 104 -17.56 25.19 11.17
N SER A 105 -16.95 24.20 11.84
CA SER A 105 -15.76 23.51 11.32
C SER A 105 -16.06 22.57 10.15
N LEU A 106 -17.34 22.27 9.93
CA LEU A 106 -17.84 21.44 8.85
C LEU A 106 -18.49 22.27 7.73
N ALA A 107 -18.58 23.59 7.90
CA ALA A 107 -19.06 24.47 6.85
C ALA A 107 -18.11 24.38 5.64
N ASN A 108 -18.66 24.07 4.47
CA ASN A 108 -17.92 23.85 3.22
C ASN A 108 -16.95 22.66 3.23
N VAL A 109 -17.10 21.72 4.18
CA VAL A 109 -16.35 20.47 4.21
C VAL A 109 -17.22 19.34 3.68
N GLU A 110 -16.71 18.56 2.72
CA GLU A 110 -17.35 17.33 2.30
C GLU A 110 -17.28 16.31 3.45
N VAL A 111 -18.41 15.92 4.02
CA VAL A 111 -18.46 14.91 5.08
C VAL A 111 -18.94 13.60 4.46
N GLN A 112 -18.10 12.58 4.44
CA GLN A 112 -18.48 11.24 4.01
C GLN A 112 -18.68 10.33 5.22
N LEU A 113 -19.91 9.85 5.43
CA LEU A 113 -20.23 8.91 6.50
C LEU A 113 -20.28 7.49 5.94
N ARG A 114 -19.45 6.60 6.47
CA ARG A 114 -19.46 5.17 6.12
C ARG A 114 -20.27 4.37 7.13
N LEU A 115 -21.40 3.83 6.68
CA LEU A 115 -22.27 3.03 7.53
C LEU A 115 -21.93 1.53 7.48
N SER A 116 -20.90 1.10 6.76
CA SER A 116 -20.62 -0.33 6.53
C SER A 116 -20.19 -1.15 7.75
N GLN A 117 -19.96 -0.52 8.90
CA GLN A 117 -19.38 -1.19 10.09
C GLN A 117 -20.36 -1.33 11.26
N TYR A 118 -21.63 -0.91 11.14
CA TYR A 118 -22.49 -0.76 12.32
C TYR A 118 -23.78 -1.57 12.24
N ASN A 119 -23.93 -2.62 13.05
CA ASN A 119 -25.11 -3.51 12.99
C ASN A 119 -26.42 -2.86 13.45
N ALA A 120 -26.37 -1.81 14.27
CA ALA A 120 -27.54 -1.08 14.78
C ALA A 120 -27.83 0.21 14.01
N ILE A 121 -27.68 0.17 12.68
CA ILE A 121 -27.97 1.34 11.82
C ILE A 121 -29.44 1.69 11.87
N LYS A 122 -30.36 0.72 11.94
CA LYS A 122 -31.81 1.00 11.96
C LYS A 122 -32.18 1.96 13.11
N GLU A 123 -31.64 1.71 14.30
CA GLU A 123 -31.89 2.54 15.49
C GLU A 123 -31.23 3.93 15.39
N ILE A 124 -30.03 3.99 14.81
CA ILE A 124 -29.28 5.26 14.68
C ILE A 124 -29.81 6.10 13.52
N THR A 125 -30.36 5.49 12.46
CA THR A 125 -30.76 6.22 11.26
C THR A 125 -31.81 7.28 11.58
N SER A 126 -32.83 6.96 12.38
CA SER A 126 -33.84 7.95 12.78
C SER A 126 -33.23 9.12 13.55
N GLN A 127 -32.35 8.83 14.52
CA GLN A 127 -31.66 9.87 15.30
C GLN A 127 -30.72 10.71 14.44
N LEU A 128 -30.01 10.05 13.53
CA LEU A 128 -29.10 10.71 12.59
C LEU A 128 -29.89 11.60 11.64
N MET A 129 -31.02 11.14 11.11
CA MET A 129 -31.87 11.93 10.21
C MET A 129 -32.48 13.14 10.92
N GLU A 130 -33.01 12.97 12.13
CA GLU A 130 -33.50 14.08 12.94
C GLU A 130 -32.39 15.11 13.16
N PHE A 131 -31.22 14.64 13.56
CA PHE A 131 -30.08 15.48 13.87
C PHE A 131 -29.52 16.22 12.64
N LEU A 132 -29.53 15.57 11.47
CA LEU A 132 -29.11 16.17 10.20
C LEU A 132 -30.15 17.11 9.60
N SER A 133 -31.43 16.93 9.93
CA SER A 133 -32.50 17.84 9.53
C SER A 133 -32.38 19.21 10.23
N VAL A 134 -31.76 19.24 11.40
CA VAL A 134 -31.52 20.47 12.20
C VAL A 134 -30.21 21.16 11.80
N GLY A 135 -29.26 20.45 11.18
CA GLY A 135 -27.93 20.95 10.86
C GLY A 135 -27.79 21.63 9.49
N GLN A 136 -26.89 22.61 9.39
CA GLN A 136 -26.51 23.30 8.14
C GLN A 136 -25.74 22.42 7.12
N LEU A 137 -25.77 21.08 7.25
CA LEU A 137 -24.92 20.16 6.49
C LEU A 137 -25.59 19.52 5.27
N GLN A 138 -26.84 19.88 4.98
CA GLN A 138 -27.65 19.22 3.95
C GLN A 138 -27.05 19.22 2.53
N GLY A 139 -26.07 20.09 2.23
CA GLY A 139 -25.41 20.15 0.91
C GLY A 139 -24.08 19.39 0.78
N ASN A 140 -23.42 19.03 1.88
CA ASN A 140 -22.05 18.51 1.84
C ASN A 140 -21.90 17.09 2.43
N LEU A 141 -23.02 16.46 2.82
CA LEU A 141 -23.01 15.16 3.46
C LEU A 141 -23.21 14.04 2.44
N HIS A 142 -22.19 13.21 2.29
CA HIS A 142 -22.18 12.02 1.45
C HIS A 142 -22.34 10.77 2.30
N PHE A 143 -23.32 9.94 1.96
CA PHE A 143 -23.52 8.67 2.64
C PHE A 143 -22.97 7.52 1.78
N GLU A 144 -22.16 6.68 2.43
CA GLU A 144 -21.73 5.39 1.93
C GLU A 144 -22.48 4.30 2.69
N VAL A 145 -23.41 3.64 2.00
CA VAL A 145 -24.35 2.66 2.57
C VAL A 145 -24.03 1.28 2.02
N ASP A 146 -23.93 0.30 2.93
CA ASP A 146 -23.75 -1.12 2.65
C ASP A 146 -25.06 -1.86 2.92
N LEU A 147 -25.65 -2.46 1.89
CA LEU A 147 -26.96 -3.09 2.00
C LEU A 147 -26.97 -4.40 2.80
N ARG A 148 -25.83 -5.00 3.14
CA ARG A 148 -25.83 -6.16 4.09
C ARG A 148 -26.43 -5.82 5.43
N MET A 149 -26.42 -4.53 5.77
CA MET A 149 -26.92 -4.03 7.04
C MET A 149 -28.45 -3.82 7.04
N PHE A 150 -29.09 -3.93 5.87
CA PHE A 150 -30.51 -3.70 5.69
C PHE A 150 -31.15 -4.99 5.21
N GLU A 151 -31.89 -5.64 6.09
CA GLU A 151 -32.46 -6.97 5.79
C GLU A 151 -33.30 -6.96 4.51
N GLU A 152 -34.12 -5.92 4.25
CA GLU A 152 -34.98 -5.90 3.05
C GLU A 152 -35.34 -4.50 2.49
N ASP A 153 -35.05 -3.37 3.16
CA ASP A 153 -35.45 -2.03 2.64
C ASP A 153 -34.53 -0.87 3.07
N ILE A 154 -34.37 0.10 2.17
CA ILE A 154 -33.80 1.43 2.44
C ILE A 154 -34.97 2.39 2.65
N SER A 155 -35.03 3.05 3.81
CA SER A 155 -36.03 4.11 4.03
C SER A 155 -35.93 5.21 2.97
N PHE A 156 -37.06 5.81 2.55
CA PHE A 156 -37.07 6.90 1.57
C PHE A 156 -36.11 8.04 1.95
N SER A 157 -36.03 8.36 3.25
CA SER A 157 -35.14 9.38 3.78
C SER A 157 -33.66 9.03 3.57
N LEU A 158 -33.27 7.77 3.74
CA LEU A 158 -31.89 7.32 3.50
C LEU A 158 -31.58 7.24 2.00
N ALA A 159 -32.55 6.82 1.17
CA ALA A 159 -32.41 6.82 -0.28
C ALA A 159 -32.12 8.24 -0.82
N ALA A 160 -32.85 9.25 -0.34
CA ALA A 160 -32.70 10.64 -0.79
C ALA A 160 -31.30 11.23 -0.54
N ILE A 161 -30.54 10.73 0.44
CA ILE A 161 -29.22 11.25 0.82
C ILE A 161 -28.06 10.31 0.47
N THR A 162 -28.35 9.12 -0.07
CA THR A 162 -27.32 8.13 -0.41
C THR A 162 -26.58 8.54 -1.66
N HIS A 163 -25.24 8.60 -1.56
CA HIS A 163 -24.36 8.97 -2.68
C HIS A 163 -23.53 7.80 -3.19
N ILE A 164 -23.12 6.92 -2.28
CA ILE A 164 -22.36 5.71 -2.56
C ILE A 164 -23.14 4.53 -2.00
N LEU A 165 -23.44 3.54 -2.83
CA LEU A 165 -24.19 2.35 -2.45
C LEU A 165 -23.43 1.08 -2.81
N THR A 166 -23.39 0.13 -1.89
CA THR A 166 -22.92 -1.24 -2.14
C THR A 166 -24.08 -2.22 -2.02
N VAL A 167 -24.26 -3.05 -3.06
CA VAL A 167 -25.35 -4.01 -3.20
C VAL A 167 -24.84 -5.44 -3.31
N TYR A 168 -25.49 -6.40 -2.66
CA TYR A 168 -25.00 -7.77 -2.49
C TYR A 168 -25.83 -8.85 -3.17
N ASP A 169 -27.12 -8.57 -3.40
CA ASP A 169 -28.01 -9.53 -4.03
C ASP A 169 -28.98 -8.86 -5.04
N TYR A 170 -29.62 -9.71 -5.83
CA TYR A 170 -30.53 -9.26 -6.87
C TYR A 170 -31.79 -8.55 -6.32
N PRO A 171 -32.47 -9.04 -5.26
CA PRO A 171 -33.58 -8.31 -4.65
C PRO A 171 -33.23 -6.87 -4.27
N GLN A 172 -32.03 -6.63 -3.74
CA GLN A 172 -31.58 -5.28 -3.39
C GLN A 172 -31.39 -4.37 -4.61
N VAL A 173 -31.08 -4.90 -5.81
CA VAL A 173 -31.03 -4.08 -7.02
C VAL A 173 -32.41 -3.66 -7.49
N ALA A 174 -33.47 -4.43 -7.18
CA ALA A 174 -34.83 -3.97 -7.44
C ALA A 174 -35.14 -2.67 -6.69
N LEU A 175 -34.55 -2.46 -5.50
CA LEU A 175 -34.67 -1.21 -4.75
C LEU A 175 -34.13 0.00 -5.52
N LEU A 176 -33.11 -0.18 -6.38
CA LEU A 176 -32.59 0.88 -7.25
C LEU A 176 -33.59 1.31 -8.33
N TYR A 177 -34.51 0.41 -8.70
CA TYR A 177 -35.52 0.65 -9.73
C TYR A 177 -36.80 1.21 -9.14
N GLU A 178 -37.17 0.72 -7.96
CA GLU A 178 -38.42 1.07 -7.29
C GLU A 178 -38.30 2.37 -6.49
N LYS A 179 -37.12 2.63 -5.91
CA LYS A 179 -36.88 3.85 -5.14
C LYS A 179 -36.02 4.81 -5.95
N ASP A 180 -36.50 6.04 -6.07
CA ASP A 180 -35.70 7.12 -6.61
C ASP A 180 -34.58 7.45 -5.62
N ILE A 181 -33.33 7.19 -6.03
CA ILE A 181 -32.11 7.53 -5.29
C ILE A 181 -31.39 8.63 -6.09
N PRO A 182 -31.94 9.86 -6.11
CA PRO A 182 -31.56 10.88 -7.09
C PRO A 182 -30.09 11.32 -6.98
N ASN A 183 -29.52 11.21 -5.78
CA ASN A 183 -28.15 11.63 -5.46
C ASN A 183 -27.10 10.52 -5.59
N LEU A 184 -27.49 9.33 -6.06
CA LEU A 184 -26.57 8.22 -6.21
C LEU A 184 -25.54 8.50 -7.31
N THR A 185 -24.27 8.64 -6.92
CA THR A 185 -23.16 8.94 -7.84
C THR A 185 -22.20 7.77 -8.00
N SER A 186 -22.14 6.85 -7.03
CA SER A 186 -21.29 5.67 -7.08
C SER A 186 -22.06 4.42 -6.68
N LEU A 187 -21.93 3.34 -7.46
CA LEU A 187 -22.56 2.05 -7.20
C LEU A 187 -21.51 0.93 -7.27
N LEU A 188 -21.46 0.09 -6.22
CA LEU A 188 -20.71 -1.16 -6.18
C LEU A 188 -21.70 -2.33 -6.10
N VAL A 189 -21.62 -3.25 -7.06
CA VAL A 189 -22.51 -4.41 -7.15
C VAL A 189 -21.69 -5.68 -7.01
N MET A 190 -21.90 -6.40 -5.90
CA MET A 190 -21.15 -7.61 -5.54
C MET A 190 -21.70 -8.90 -6.19
N PHE A 191 -22.53 -8.75 -7.23
CA PHE A 191 -23.10 -9.84 -8.01
C PHE A 191 -23.24 -9.44 -9.49
N CYS A 192 -23.69 -10.37 -10.34
CA CYS A 192 -23.83 -10.13 -11.78
C CYS A 192 -25.15 -9.42 -12.14
N LEU A 193 -25.04 -8.23 -12.75
CA LEU A 193 -26.15 -7.55 -13.43
C LEU A 193 -26.44 -8.20 -14.78
N VAL A 194 -27.72 -8.28 -15.19
CA VAL A 194 -28.09 -8.68 -16.55
C VAL A 194 -28.21 -7.48 -17.48
N GLU A 195 -28.20 -7.71 -18.80
CA GLU A 195 -28.26 -6.62 -19.81
C GLU A 195 -29.43 -5.65 -19.61
N VAL A 196 -30.60 -6.16 -19.19
CA VAL A 196 -31.81 -5.37 -18.96
C VAL A 196 -31.69 -4.43 -17.76
N ASP A 197 -30.89 -4.80 -16.77
CA ASP A 197 -30.65 -4.02 -15.55
C ASP A 197 -29.93 -2.71 -15.85
N LEU A 198 -29.00 -2.74 -16.82
CA LEU A 198 -28.11 -1.62 -17.12
C LEU A 198 -28.88 -0.35 -17.53
N GLY A 199 -29.96 -0.53 -18.29
CA GLY A 199 -30.82 0.56 -18.75
C GLY A 199 -31.76 1.12 -17.67
N ARG A 200 -31.81 0.48 -16.50
CA ARG A 200 -32.63 0.89 -15.35
C ARG A 200 -31.80 1.52 -14.22
N LEU A 201 -30.48 1.51 -14.33
CA LEU A 201 -29.60 2.12 -13.35
C LEU A 201 -29.83 3.65 -13.27
N PRO A 202 -29.72 4.27 -12.08
CA PRO A 202 -29.94 5.70 -11.91
C PRO A 202 -29.10 6.57 -12.88
N PRO A 203 -29.71 7.54 -13.56
CA PRO A 203 -29.02 8.37 -14.56
C PRO A 203 -27.98 9.33 -13.96
N SER A 204 -27.98 9.50 -12.64
CA SER A 204 -27.02 10.32 -11.86
C SER A 204 -25.67 9.64 -11.65
N LEU A 205 -25.56 8.33 -11.90
CA LEU A 205 -24.33 7.58 -11.64
C LEU A 205 -23.14 8.09 -12.45
N GLU A 206 -22.04 8.34 -11.74
CA GLU A 206 -20.75 8.73 -12.29
C GLU A 206 -19.70 7.59 -12.17
N LYS A 207 -19.87 6.69 -11.20
CA LYS A 207 -19.00 5.53 -10.99
C LYS A 207 -19.82 4.25 -10.81
N ILE A 208 -19.44 3.19 -11.52
CA ILE A 208 -20.02 1.85 -11.36
C ILE A 208 -18.88 0.83 -11.25
N GLU A 209 -19.01 -0.08 -10.30
CA GLU A 209 -18.21 -1.29 -10.16
C GLU A 209 -19.16 -2.49 -10.09
N CYS A 210 -19.09 -3.42 -11.04
CA CYS A 210 -20.06 -4.51 -11.13
C CYS A 210 -19.52 -5.74 -11.88
N SER A 211 -20.26 -6.84 -11.80
CA SER A 211 -20.12 -7.98 -12.72
C SER A 211 -21.30 -8.01 -13.69
N LEU A 212 -21.12 -8.60 -14.87
CA LEU A 212 -22.14 -8.69 -15.91
C LEU A 212 -22.44 -10.14 -16.30
N LYS A 213 -23.71 -10.41 -16.57
CA LYS A 213 -24.21 -11.66 -17.14
C LYS A 213 -24.98 -11.38 -18.41
N ILE A 214 -24.42 -11.80 -19.53
CA ILE A 214 -24.97 -11.56 -20.86
C ILE A 214 -25.73 -12.81 -21.31
N GLN A 215 -27.03 -12.65 -21.52
CA GLN A 215 -27.88 -13.75 -21.99
C GLN A 215 -27.51 -14.15 -23.42
N ASP A 216 -27.48 -15.46 -23.63
CA ASP A 216 -27.25 -16.08 -24.92
C ASP A 216 -28.58 -16.36 -25.61
N TYR A 217 -28.72 -15.86 -26.84
CA TYR A 217 -29.89 -16.05 -27.69
C TYR A 217 -29.60 -16.97 -28.88
N GLY A 218 -28.51 -17.75 -28.85
CA GLY A 218 -28.20 -18.76 -29.86
C GLY A 218 -27.61 -18.22 -31.16
N VAL A 219 -27.10 -16.99 -31.17
CA VAL A 219 -26.46 -16.37 -32.35
C VAL A 219 -24.94 -16.40 -32.17
N ASN A 220 -24.21 -16.84 -33.20
CA ASN A 220 -22.75 -17.04 -33.15
C ASN A 220 -21.94 -15.76 -32.88
N GLU A 221 -22.47 -14.59 -33.23
CA GLU A 221 -21.86 -13.29 -32.94
C GLU A 221 -22.95 -12.23 -32.69
N ARG A 222 -23.01 -11.72 -31.46
CA ARG A 222 -24.01 -10.73 -31.05
C ARG A 222 -23.33 -9.40 -30.76
N SER A 223 -23.88 -8.30 -31.28
CA SER A 223 -23.50 -6.95 -30.84
C SER A 223 -24.45 -6.51 -29.73
N VAL A 224 -23.90 -6.11 -28.57
CA VAL A 224 -24.66 -5.67 -27.40
C VAL A 224 -24.23 -4.26 -27.03
N VAL A 225 -25.18 -3.32 -27.04
CA VAL A 225 -24.97 -1.97 -26.53
C VAL A 225 -25.24 -1.98 -25.03
N LEU A 226 -24.22 -1.80 -24.20
CA LEU A 226 -24.35 -1.82 -22.75
C LEU A 226 -24.91 -0.47 -22.28
N ARG A 227 -26.22 -0.39 -22.05
CA ARG A 227 -26.97 0.87 -21.81
C ARG A 227 -26.74 1.51 -20.44
N PHE A 228 -25.48 1.66 -20.01
CA PHE A 228 -25.12 2.39 -18.80
C PHE A 228 -25.51 3.88 -18.87
N PRO A 229 -25.67 4.55 -17.71
CA PRO A 229 -25.92 5.99 -17.61
C PRO A 229 -24.89 6.85 -18.35
N SER A 230 -25.34 7.89 -19.06
CA SER A 230 -24.47 8.72 -19.92
C SER A 230 -23.51 9.65 -19.15
N LYS A 231 -23.76 9.90 -17.85
CA LYS A 231 -22.88 10.67 -16.95
C LYS A 231 -21.71 9.86 -16.40
N LEU A 232 -21.61 8.58 -16.75
CA LEU A 232 -20.60 7.69 -16.20
C LEU A 232 -19.18 8.14 -16.58
N LYS A 233 -18.34 8.39 -15.56
CA LYS A 233 -16.93 8.77 -15.67
C LYS A 233 -15.99 7.60 -15.39
N THR A 234 -16.41 6.65 -14.57
CA THR A 234 -15.64 5.46 -14.20
C THR A 234 -16.50 4.21 -14.28
N LEU A 235 -16.04 3.20 -15.04
CA LEU A 235 -16.67 1.89 -15.12
C LEU A 235 -15.62 0.82 -14.83
N ASN A 236 -15.82 0.07 -13.75
CA ASN A 236 -15.05 -1.14 -13.46
C ASN A 236 -15.95 -2.36 -13.62
N VAL A 237 -15.62 -3.24 -14.56
CA VAL A 237 -16.32 -4.52 -14.68
C VAL A 237 -15.40 -5.61 -14.16
N GLU A 238 -15.82 -6.32 -13.12
CA GLU A 238 -14.98 -7.34 -12.46
C GLU A 238 -15.06 -8.70 -13.15
N GLU A 239 -16.24 -9.06 -13.66
CA GLU A 239 -16.48 -10.32 -14.36
C GLU A 239 -17.52 -10.12 -15.46
N ILE A 240 -17.36 -10.80 -16.60
CA ILE A 240 -18.38 -10.88 -17.64
C ILE A 240 -18.60 -12.35 -18.00
N SER A 241 -19.78 -12.86 -17.66
CA SER A 241 -20.22 -14.20 -18.07
C SER A 241 -21.03 -14.14 -19.36
N SER A 242 -20.60 -14.88 -20.39
CA SER A 242 -21.34 -15.01 -21.65
C SER A 242 -21.07 -16.38 -22.28
N LYS A 243 -22.06 -16.97 -22.96
CA LYS A 243 -21.90 -18.26 -23.65
C LYS A 243 -21.44 -18.15 -25.09
N CYS A 244 -21.52 -16.96 -25.70
CA CYS A 244 -21.25 -16.73 -27.11
C CYS A 244 -20.27 -15.56 -27.31
N ARG A 245 -19.77 -15.40 -28.54
CA ARG A 245 -18.91 -14.26 -28.90
C ARG A 245 -19.76 -12.99 -28.93
N VAL A 246 -19.36 -11.99 -28.16
CA VAL A 246 -20.10 -10.74 -28.03
C VAL A 246 -19.22 -9.56 -28.40
N ARG A 247 -19.78 -8.64 -29.19
CA ARG A 247 -19.23 -7.30 -29.40
C ARG A 247 -19.92 -6.34 -28.45
N PHE A 248 -19.18 -5.82 -27.48
CA PHE A 248 -19.67 -4.86 -26.51
C PHE A 248 -19.49 -3.43 -27.03
N ASP A 249 -20.57 -2.66 -27.05
CA ASP A 249 -20.54 -1.24 -27.42
C ASP A 249 -20.84 -0.37 -26.20
N VAL A 250 -19.85 0.45 -25.81
CA VAL A 250 -19.94 1.49 -24.77
C VAL A 250 -19.57 2.87 -25.32
N ALA A 251 -19.57 3.05 -26.65
CA ALA A 251 -19.14 4.28 -27.30
C ALA A 251 -20.05 5.48 -27.02
N HIS A 252 -21.29 5.25 -26.55
CA HIS A 252 -22.22 6.30 -26.12
C HIS A 252 -21.81 6.99 -24.81
N LEU A 253 -20.89 6.41 -24.04
CA LEU A 253 -20.42 6.96 -22.75
C LEU A 253 -19.34 8.03 -22.96
N LEU A 254 -19.75 9.18 -23.51
CA LEU A 254 -18.83 10.26 -23.91
C LEU A 254 -18.07 10.92 -22.73
N GLN A 255 -18.51 10.72 -21.49
CA GLN A 255 -17.85 11.24 -20.28
C GLN A 255 -16.93 10.22 -19.59
N LEU A 256 -16.87 9.00 -20.12
CA LEU A 256 -16.11 7.92 -19.51
C LEU A 256 -14.60 8.16 -19.65
N ASN A 257 -13.94 8.39 -18.52
CA ASN A 257 -12.50 8.65 -18.45
C ASN A 257 -11.71 7.38 -18.10
N THR A 258 -12.28 6.51 -17.28
CA THR A 258 -11.63 5.29 -16.77
C THR A 258 -12.50 4.07 -17.02
N LEU A 259 -11.93 3.06 -17.66
CA LEU A 259 -12.58 1.80 -17.95
C LEU A 259 -11.68 0.64 -17.54
N SER A 260 -12.23 -0.31 -16.78
CA SER A 260 -11.58 -1.57 -16.43
C SER A 260 -12.43 -2.74 -16.92
N LEU A 261 -11.83 -3.59 -17.74
CA LEU A 261 -12.46 -4.70 -18.44
C LEU A 261 -11.85 -6.02 -17.99
N PRO A 262 -12.68 -6.99 -17.57
CA PRO A 262 -12.22 -8.31 -17.20
C PRO A 262 -12.15 -9.20 -18.43
N THR A 263 -11.69 -10.44 -18.24
CA THR A 263 -11.90 -11.49 -19.23
C THR A 263 -13.37 -11.86 -19.34
N VAL A 264 -13.81 -12.12 -20.57
CA VAL A 264 -15.15 -12.67 -20.84
C VAL A 264 -15.04 -14.19 -20.74
N THR A 265 -15.81 -14.79 -19.84
CA THR A 265 -15.72 -16.22 -19.56
C THR A 265 -17.06 -16.93 -19.83
N ASN A 266 -16.96 -18.15 -20.34
CA ASN A 266 -18.06 -19.13 -20.35
C ASN A 266 -17.66 -20.28 -19.41
N GLY A 267 -17.94 -20.11 -18.12
CA GLY A 267 -17.37 -20.98 -17.09
C GLY A 267 -15.85 -20.83 -17.05
N ALA A 268 -15.10 -21.88 -17.41
CA ALA A 268 -13.64 -21.86 -17.40
C ALA A 268 -12.99 -21.43 -18.73
N ILE A 269 -13.79 -21.19 -19.78
CA ILE A 269 -13.27 -20.91 -21.14
C ILE A 269 -13.31 -19.40 -21.40
N VAL A 270 -12.19 -18.82 -21.85
CA VAL A 270 -12.13 -17.43 -22.30
C VAL A 270 -12.80 -17.30 -23.66
N VAL A 271 -13.76 -16.39 -23.79
CA VAL A 271 -14.49 -16.13 -25.02
C VAL A 271 -13.94 -14.88 -25.70
N GLU A 272 -13.72 -14.95 -27.02
CA GLU A 272 -13.37 -13.77 -27.82
C GLU A 272 -14.47 -12.71 -27.72
N SER A 273 -14.08 -11.49 -27.38
CA SER A 273 -14.96 -10.33 -27.36
C SER A 273 -14.30 -9.14 -28.05
N ALA A 274 -15.11 -8.33 -28.71
CA ALA A 274 -14.65 -7.08 -29.29
C ALA A 274 -15.32 -5.92 -28.57
N TRP A 275 -14.57 -4.85 -28.33
CA TRP A 275 -15.07 -3.67 -27.63
C TRP A 275 -15.07 -2.45 -28.53
N ARG A 276 -16.15 -1.68 -28.49
CA ARG A 276 -16.21 -0.32 -29.04
C ARG A 276 -16.23 0.67 -27.90
N LEU A 277 -15.14 1.44 -27.81
CA LEU A 277 -14.85 2.34 -26.68
C LEU A 277 -15.15 3.80 -27.05
N PRO A 278 -15.41 4.67 -26.05
CA PRO A 278 -15.59 6.10 -26.27
C PRO A 278 -14.26 6.81 -26.56
N SER A 279 -14.32 7.90 -27.33
CA SER A 279 -13.12 8.61 -27.81
C SER A 279 -12.35 9.42 -26.76
N ARG A 280 -13.02 9.80 -25.67
CA ARG A 280 -12.43 10.57 -24.56
C ARG A 280 -11.84 9.71 -23.44
N LEU A 281 -11.73 8.40 -23.66
CA LEU A 281 -11.19 7.49 -22.66
C LEU A 281 -9.70 7.79 -22.40
N LYS A 282 -9.34 8.02 -21.13
CA LYS A 282 -7.97 8.36 -20.71
C LYS A 282 -7.21 7.20 -20.10
N SER A 283 -7.92 6.31 -19.40
CA SER A 283 -7.35 5.15 -18.73
C SER A 283 -8.13 3.89 -19.09
N LEU A 284 -7.43 2.89 -19.62
CA LEU A 284 -7.98 1.58 -19.96
C LEU A 284 -7.20 0.49 -19.23
N LYS A 285 -7.90 -0.32 -18.45
CA LYS A 285 -7.38 -1.55 -17.84
C LYS A 285 -8.08 -2.74 -18.47
N CYS A 286 -7.31 -3.73 -18.92
CA CYS A 286 -7.80 -4.95 -19.52
C CYS A 286 -7.13 -6.13 -18.85
N GLU A 287 -7.93 -7.13 -18.49
CA GLU A 287 -7.36 -8.37 -17.96
C GLU A 287 -6.56 -9.14 -19.02
N ALA A 288 -6.88 -8.97 -20.31
CA ALA A 288 -6.25 -9.68 -21.43
C ALA A 288 -5.96 -8.78 -22.62
N ALA A 289 -4.85 -9.04 -23.32
CA ALA A 289 -4.49 -8.32 -24.56
C ALA A 289 -5.50 -8.57 -25.69
N GLU A 290 -6.14 -9.73 -25.73
CA GLU A 290 -7.10 -10.14 -26.76
C GLU A 290 -8.39 -9.30 -26.75
N ILE A 291 -8.71 -8.67 -25.62
CA ILE A 291 -9.92 -7.86 -25.42
C ILE A 291 -9.69 -6.42 -25.89
N VAL A 292 -8.43 -6.02 -26.03
CA VAL A 292 -8.07 -4.65 -26.40
C VAL A 292 -8.44 -4.41 -27.86
N PRO A 293 -9.19 -3.33 -28.17
CA PRO A 293 -9.54 -2.99 -29.54
C PRO A 293 -8.31 -2.82 -30.42
N ARG A 294 -8.37 -3.34 -31.65
CA ARG A 294 -7.22 -3.32 -32.57
C ARG A 294 -6.89 -1.92 -33.11
N ASN A 295 -7.72 -0.91 -32.88
CA ASN A 295 -7.62 0.43 -33.47
C ASN A 295 -7.65 1.55 -32.41
N LEU A 296 -7.04 1.31 -31.24
CA LEU A 296 -7.05 2.24 -30.09
C LEU A 296 -6.63 3.67 -30.43
N ASN A 297 -5.65 3.87 -31.31
CA ASN A 297 -5.18 5.19 -31.72
C ASN A 297 -6.28 6.05 -32.36
N THR A 298 -7.18 5.42 -33.12
CA THR A 298 -8.34 6.09 -33.73
C THR A 298 -9.56 6.10 -32.81
N MET A 299 -9.73 5.04 -32.02
CA MET A 299 -10.90 4.86 -31.16
C MET A 299 -10.83 5.68 -29.88
N CYS A 300 -9.65 5.79 -29.27
CA CYS A 300 -9.37 6.48 -28.01
C CYS A 300 -8.08 7.32 -28.13
N PRO A 301 -8.07 8.39 -28.96
CA PRO A 301 -6.87 9.20 -29.19
C PRO A 301 -6.34 9.91 -27.93
N GLU A 302 -7.17 10.08 -26.89
CA GLU A 302 -6.80 10.71 -25.62
C GLU A 302 -6.26 9.72 -24.56
N LEU A 303 -6.09 8.44 -24.91
CA LEU A 303 -5.68 7.41 -23.95
C LEU A 303 -4.23 7.62 -23.48
N SER A 304 -4.06 7.95 -22.20
CA SER A 304 -2.77 8.21 -21.57
C SER A 304 -2.26 7.05 -20.71
N GLU A 305 -3.14 6.16 -20.25
CA GLU A 305 -2.82 4.99 -19.44
C GLU A 305 -3.44 3.70 -20.00
N LEU A 306 -2.61 2.67 -20.17
CA LEU A 306 -3.05 1.34 -20.59
C LEU A 306 -2.43 0.27 -19.69
N GLU A 307 -3.26 -0.57 -19.08
CA GLU A 307 -2.85 -1.70 -18.26
C GLU A 307 -3.42 -2.99 -18.84
N ILE A 308 -2.55 -3.95 -19.18
CA ILE A 308 -2.90 -5.26 -19.71
C ILE A 308 -2.28 -6.30 -18.78
N LEU A 309 -3.13 -7.10 -18.13
CA LEU A 309 -2.67 -8.01 -17.10
C LEU A 309 -2.20 -9.38 -17.61
N ASN A 310 -2.78 -9.88 -18.72
CA ASN A 310 -2.51 -11.21 -19.25
C ASN A 310 -2.48 -11.22 -20.78
N SER A 311 -2.00 -12.34 -21.35
CA SER A 311 -2.23 -12.74 -22.73
C SER A 311 -2.54 -14.24 -22.79
N PHE A 312 -3.50 -14.64 -23.63
CA PHE A 312 -4.05 -16.01 -23.68
C PHE A 312 -3.61 -16.85 -24.88
N GLY A 313 -2.94 -16.27 -25.89
CA GLY A 313 -2.13 -17.09 -26.80
C GLY A 313 -2.16 -16.73 -28.27
N GLU A 314 -2.99 -15.80 -28.73
CA GLU A 314 -3.02 -15.46 -30.16
C GLU A 314 -1.98 -14.40 -30.53
N SER A 315 -0.93 -14.79 -31.28
CA SER A 315 0.20 -13.92 -31.66
C SER A 315 -0.19 -12.66 -32.44
N GLY A 316 -1.27 -12.73 -33.22
CA GLY A 316 -1.72 -11.63 -34.06
C GLY A 316 -2.29 -10.42 -33.30
N ALA A 317 -2.95 -10.63 -32.15
CA ALA A 317 -3.62 -9.54 -31.44
C ALA A 317 -2.61 -8.53 -30.88
N ILE A 318 -1.55 -9.04 -30.22
CA ILE A 318 -0.51 -8.22 -29.58
C ILE A 318 0.29 -7.41 -30.59
N THR A 319 0.65 -8.01 -31.71
CA THR A 319 1.50 -7.35 -32.72
C THR A 319 0.76 -6.22 -33.42
N ASN A 320 -0.54 -6.39 -33.67
CA ASN A 320 -1.40 -5.32 -34.17
C ASN A 320 -1.61 -4.24 -33.13
N LEU A 321 -1.79 -4.62 -31.86
CA LEU A 321 -2.00 -3.68 -30.77
C LEU A 321 -0.85 -2.68 -30.64
N ALA A 322 0.40 -3.13 -30.65
CA ALA A 322 1.56 -2.22 -30.51
C ALA A 322 1.63 -1.14 -31.61
N LYS A 323 1.13 -1.45 -32.82
CA LYS A 323 1.07 -0.50 -33.95
C LYS A 323 -0.08 0.50 -33.84
N THR A 324 -1.08 0.20 -33.02
CA THR A 324 -2.30 1.00 -32.88
C THR A 324 -2.46 1.63 -31.52
N LEU A 325 -1.43 1.60 -30.67
CA LEU A 325 -1.41 2.41 -29.44
C LEU A 325 -1.32 3.91 -29.79
N PRO A 326 -2.08 4.78 -29.10
CA PRO A 326 -2.04 6.23 -29.34
C PRO A 326 -0.72 6.85 -28.88
N SER A 327 -0.32 7.94 -29.54
CA SER A 327 0.92 8.67 -29.20
C SER A 327 0.85 9.42 -27.88
N THR A 328 -0.34 9.64 -27.34
CA THR A 328 -0.62 10.28 -26.04
C THR A 328 -0.34 9.37 -24.83
N LEU A 329 -0.01 8.09 -25.08
CA LEU A 329 0.21 7.11 -24.03
C LEU A 329 1.48 7.41 -23.21
N THR A 330 1.29 7.73 -21.92
CA THR A 330 2.38 8.03 -20.97
C THR A 330 2.70 6.89 -20.02
N ARG A 331 1.74 5.98 -19.78
CA ARG A 331 1.90 4.83 -18.89
C ARG A 331 1.40 3.56 -19.58
N LEU A 332 2.25 2.54 -19.60
CA LEU A 332 1.95 1.24 -20.18
C LEU A 332 2.33 0.13 -19.20
N GLU A 333 1.37 -0.72 -18.85
CA GLU A 333 1.59 -1.97 -18.13
C GLU A 333 1.17 -3.13 -19.02
N VAL A 334 2.07 -4.07 -19.29
CA VAL A 334 1.83 -5.15 -20.26
C VAL A 334 2.44 -6.47 -19.79
N PRO A 335 1.88 -7.62 -20.25
CA PRO A 335 2.54 -8.90 -20.06
C PRO A 335 3.81 -8.97 -20.93
N VAL A 336 4.81 -9.76 -20.54
CA VAL A 336 6.09 -9.88 -21.27
C VAL A 336 5.93 -10.38 -22.70
N GLU A 337 4.90 -11.18 -22.96
CA GLU A 337 4.54 -11.67 -24.29
C GLU A 337 4.29 -10.54 -25.29
N PHE A 338 4.02 -9.32 -24.79
CA PHE A 338 3.91 -8.12 -25.59
C PHE A 338 5.19 -7.84 -26.40
N PHE A 339 6.36 -8.00 -25.78
CA PHE A 339 7.66 -7.68 -26.40
C PHE A 339 8.20 -8.81 -27.27
N ASP A 340 8.04 -10.05 -26.83
CA ASP A 340 8.51 -11.23 -27.58
C ASP A 340 7.96 -11.26 -29.01
N ARG A 341 6.69 -10.88 -29.17
CA ARG A 341 6.00 -10.90 -30.47
C ARG A 341 6.32 -9.70 -31.35
N LEU A 342 6.84 -8.60 -30.80
CA LEU A 342 7.30 -7.46 -31.59
C LEU A 342 8.50 -7.83 -32.48
N HIS A 343 9.25 -8.88 -32.12
CA HIS A 343 10.39 -9.35 -32.91
C HIS A 343 10.00 -10.18 -34.13
N ASP A 344 9.01 -11.06 -34.03
CA ASP A 344 8.66 -12.01 -35.10
C ASP A 344 8.13 -11.33 -36.37
N ASN A 345 7.43 -10.20 -36.23
CA ASN A 345 6.73 -9.56 -37.35
C ASN A 345 7.54 -8.51 -38.13
N MET A 346 8.75 -8.16 -37.68
CA MET A 346 9.64 -7.25 -38.42
C MET A 346 10.58 -8.01 -39.36
N GLY A 347 10.58 -9.35 -39.29
CA GLY A 347 11.22 -10.22 -40.26
C GLY A 347 10.42 -10.27 -41.56
N ILE A 348 10.85 -9.44 -42.51
CA ILE A 348 10.53 -9.47 -43.95
C ILE A 348 10.15 -10.89 -44.39
N GLY A 349 8.97 -11.03 -45.01
CA GLY A 349 8.52 -12.23 -45.70
C GLY A 349 9.39 -12.56 -46.91
N ILE A 350 10.65 -12.94 -46.66
CA ILE A 350 11.50 -13.59 -47.65
C ILE A 350 10.91 -14.98 -47.79
N GLY A 351 10.24 -15.21 -48.92
CA GLY A 351 9.41 -16.37 -49.19
C GLY A 351 9.99 -17.67 -48.65
N SER A 352 9.34 -18.21 -47.62
CA SER A 352 9.50 -19.62 -47.28
C SER A 352 8.92 -20.42 -48.44
N HIS A 353 9.78 -20.73 -49.42
CA HIS A 353 9.55 -21.82 -50.36
C HIS A 353 9.14 -23.05 -49.55
N THR A 354 7.89 -23.47 -49.76
CA THR A 354 7.37 -24.84 -49.65
C THR A 354 8.34 -25.86 -49.03
N GLN A 355 8.44 -25.88 -47.69
CA GLN A 355 8.71 -27.15 -47.02
C GLN A 355 7.39 -27.92 -46.97
N GLN A 356 7.13 -28.65 -48.07
CA GLN A 356 6.20 -29.75 -48.10
C GLN A 356 6.55 -30.68 -46.94
N ARG A 357 5.70 -30.68 -45.92
CA ARG A 357 5.74 -31.58 -44.78
C ARG A 357 5.30 -32.96 -45.29
N VAL A 358 6.23 -33.68 -45.92
CA VAL A 358 6.04 -35.10 -46.25
C VAL A 358 5.99 -35.86 -44.93
N MET A 359 4.80 -36.33 -44.57
CA MET A 359 4.64 -37.38 -43.57
C MET A 359 5.40 -38.62 -44.06
N GLY A 360 6.56 -38.88 -43.48
CA GLY A 360 7.31 -40.10 -43.72
C GLY A 360 6.70 -41.26 -42.92
N MET A 361 5.92 -42.09 -43.60
CA MET A 361 5.91 -43.54 -43.31
C MET A 361 7.24 -44.14 -43.76
N ALA A 362 7.71 -45.12 -43.00
CA ALA A 362 8.95 -45.87 -43.22
C ALA A 362 9.00 -46.56 -44.59
N GLY A 363 10.20 -46.66 -45.18
CA GLY A 363 10.49 -47.67 -46.20
C GLY A 363 11.57 -47.31 -47.23
N PHE A 364 12.73 -47.95 -47.06
CA PHE A 364 13.68 -48.39 -48.10
C PHE A 364 14.56 -47.38 -48.89
N LEU A 365 15.85 -47.75 -48.87
CA LEU A 365 16.96 -47.31 -49.74
C LEU A 365 16.62 -47.30 -51.24
N LYS A 366 17.12 -46.29 -51.95
CA LYS A 366 18.03 -46.52 -53.10
C LYS A 366 18.79 -45.26 -53.52
N ILE A 367 20.08 -45.51 -53.72
CA ILE A 367 21.16 -44.65 -54.20
C ILE A 367 20.83 -44.08 -55.58
N ARG A 368 20.99 -42.76 -55.77
CA ARG A 368 21.34 -42.17 -57.06
C ARG A 368 22.33 -41.00 -56.88
N ARG A 369 23.57 -41.24 -57.31
CA ARG A 369 24.57 -40.21 -57.66
C ARG A 369 24.06 -39.44 -58.88
N GLY A 370 24.06 -38.10 -58.82
CA GLY A 370 23.70 -37.25 -59.94
C GLY A 370 24.18 -35.81 -59.78
N GLN A 371 25.29 -35.50 -60.46
CA GLN A 371 25.70 -34.21 -61.04
C GLN A 371 25.84 -32.96 -60.13
N LYS A 372 27.12 -32.58 -59.92
CA LYS A 372 27.54 -31.22 -59.57
C LYS A 372 27.27 -30.29 -60.77
N LYS A 373 26.33 -29.35 -60.62
CA LYS A 373 26.21 -28.18 -61.50
C LYS A 373 26.89 -27.00 -60.80
N LYS A 374 28.01 -26.53 -61.35
CA LYS A 374 28.64 -25.25 -60.98
C LYS A 374 27.67 -24.13 -61.35
N ILE A 375 27.14 -23.44 -60.36
CA ILE A 375 26.47 -22.15 -60.53
C ILE A 375 27.57 -21.10 -60.40
N GLN A 376 27.79 -20.34 -61.47
CA GLN A 376 28.64 -19.15 -61.45
C GLN A 376 27.90 -18.03 -60.71
N GLU A 377 28.46 -17.61 -59.58
CA GLU A 377 28.08 -16.40 -58.86
C GLU A 377 28.65 -15.18 -59.59
N THR A 378 27.81 -14.49 -60.37
CA THR A 378 28.05 -13.10 -60.77
C THR A 378 27.49 -12.21 -59.67
N GLY A 379 28.34 -11.86 -58.70
CA GLY A 379 28.00 -10.96 -57.60
C GLY A 379 28.00 -9.50 -58.04
N THR A 380 26.81 -8.91 -58.15
CA THR A 380 26.61 -7.47 -57.99
C THR A 380 26.40 -7.18 -56.50
N PRO A 381 27.16 -6.27 -55.86
CA PRO A 381 26.96 -5.91 -54.47
C PRO A 381 25.64 -5.16 -54.34
N CYS A 382 24.58 -5.88 -53.97
CA CYS A 382 23.31 -5.29 -53.59
C CYS A 382 23.54 -4.56 -52.26
N VAL A 383 23.52 -3.22 -52.32
CA VAL A 383 23.54 -2.35 -51.15
C VAL A 383 22.34 -2.75 -50.28
N GLN A 384 22.60 -3.49 -49.21
CA GLN A 384 21.57 -3.82 -48.24
C GLN A 384 21.26 -2.57 -47.45
N ASP A 385 20.23 -1.85 -47.88
CA ASP A 385 19.62 -0.80 -47.09
C ASP A 385 19.24 -1.37 -45.72
N LYS A 386 19.89 -0.86 -44.67
CA LYS A 386 19.57 -1.25 -43.29
C LYS A 386 18.08 -0.99 -43.08
N PRO A 387 17.27 -1.99 -42.71
CA PRO A 387 15.84 -1.80 -42.51
C PRO A 387 15.64 -0.72 -41.45
N GLN A 388 15.04 0.40 -41.84
CA GLN A 388 14.63 1.43 -40.90
C GLN A 388 13.58 0.81 -39.98
N ILE A 389 13.96 0.58 -38.72
CA ILE A 389 13.04 0.08 -37.70
C ILE A 389 12.02 1.21 -37.46
N ALA A 390 10.80 1.03 -37.94
CA ALA A 390 9.72 1.97 -37.70
C ALA A 390 9.52 2.15 -36.18
N MET A 391 9.66 3.39 -35.70
CA MET A 391 9.40 3.72 -34.30
C MET A 391 7.92 3.46 -33.98
N LEU A 392 7.65 2.93 -32.79
CA LEU A 392 6.28 2.79 -32.31
C LEU A 392 5.71 4.17 -31.95
N PRO A 393 4.42 4.44 -32.21
CA PRO A 393 3.84 5.78 -32.11
C PRO A 393 3.90 6.41 -30.71
N PHE A 394 4.05 5.61 -29.66
CA PHE A 394 4.06 6.05 -28.26
C PHE A 394 5.47 6.11 -27.63
N GLN A 395 6.51 5.64 -28.33
CA GLN A 395 7.86 5.47 -27.76
C GLN A 395 8.47 6.75 -27.15
N THR A 396 8.16 7.91 -27.72
CA THR A 396 8.72 9.20 -27.31
C THR A 396 8.02 9.83 -26.10
N HIS A 397 6.76 9.47 -25.86
CA HIS A 397 5.95 10.04 -24.76
C HIS A 397 5.82 9.11 -23.55
N LEU A 398 6.14 7.83 -23.71
CA LEU A 398 6.06 6.85 -22.64
C LEU A 398 7.03 7.19 -21.50
N ARG A 399 6.48 7.47 -20.32
CA ARG A 399 7.22 7.80 -19.08
C ARG A 399 7.32 6.62 -18.13
N LYS A 400 6.30 5.77 -18.09
CA LYS A 400 6.21 4.63 -17.17
C LYS A 400 5.92 3.34 -17.92
N LEU A 401 6.76 2.34 -17.71
CA LEU A 401 6.61 1.00 -18.30
C LEU A 401 6.66 -0.06 -17.21
N THR A 402 5.59 -0.85 -17.10
CA THR A 402 5.55 -2.05 -16.27
C THR A 402 5.44 -3.29 -17.17
N ILE A 403 6.32 -4.26 -16.97
CA ILE A 403 6.33 -5.54 -17.67
C ILE A 403 6.06 -6.63 -16.65
N THR A 404 5.02 -7.42 -16.85
CA THR A 404 4.63 -8.48 -15.91
C THR A 404 4.66 -9.87 -16.55
N THR A 405 4.84 -10.91 -15.74
CA THR A 405 4.58 -12.29 -16.15
C THR A 405 3.76 -12.98 -15.08
N LYS A 406 2.61 -13.56 -15.46
CA LYS A 406 1.80 -14.33 -14.51
C LYS A 406 2.10 -15.83 -14.53
N ARG A 407 2.49 -16.37 -15.69
CA ARG A 407 2.66 -17.82 -15.87
C ARG A 407 4.13 -18.20 -15.76
N LYS A 408 4.41 -19.30 -15.05
CA LYS A 408 5.70 -19.99 -15.14
C LYS A 408 5.74 -20.67 -16.50
N THR A 409 6.46 -20.08 -17.45
CA THR A 409 6.71 -20.69 -18.76
C THR A 409 8.17 -21.11 -18.81
N SER A 410 8.48 -22.20 -19.53
CA SER A 410 9.86 -22.56 -19.87
C SER A 410 10.43 -21.73 -21.02
N LYS A 411 9.56 -20.97 -21.71
CA LYS A 411 9.94 -20.10 -22.81
C LYS A 411 10.78 -18.94 -22.29
N ILE A 412 11.89 -18.69 -22.97
CA ILE A 412 12.71 -17.51 -22.73
C ILE A 412 12.03 -16.33 -23.43
N TYR A 413 11.75 -15.28 -22.67
CA TYR A 413 11.24 -14.03 -23.19
C TYR A 413 12.36 -13.01 -23.28
N VAL A 414 12.34 -12.19 -24.30
CA VAL A 414 13.37 -11.16 -24.54
C VAL A 414 12.71 -9.80 -24.56
N VAL A 415 13.22 -8.87 -23.74
CA VAL A 415 12.92 -7.45 -23.82
C VAL A 415 14.16 -6.76 -24.38
N ASP A 416 14.08 -6.33 -25.63
CA ASP A 416 15.21 -5.79 -26.39
C ASP A 416 15.12 -4.26 -26.52
N PHE A 417 15.81 -3.55 -25.62
CA PHE A 417 15.93 -2.09 -25.66
C PHE A 417 16.86 -1.58 -26.76
N GLN A 418 17.64 -2.45 -27.42
CA GLN A 418 18.43 -2.07 -28.59
C GLN A 418 17.54 -1.89 -29.82
N LYS A 419 16.51 -2.74 -29.97
CA LYS A 419 15.51 -2.61 -31.05
C LYS A 419 14.41 -1.60 -30.74
N HIS A 420 14.07 -1.43 -29.46
CA HIS A 420 12.98 -0.56 -29.03
C HIS A 420 13.48 0.45 -28.00
N ALA A 421 13.85 1.64 -28.48
CA ALA A 421 14.28 2.74 -27.63
C ALA A 421 13.07 3.47 -27.03
N PHE A 422 13.13 3.76 -25.73
CA PHE A 422 12.16 4.59 -25.00
C PHE A 422 12.89 5.80 -24.40
N PRO A 423 13.22 6.82 -25.20
CA PRO A 423 14.11 7.90 -24.78
C PRO A 423 13.54 8.80 -23.67
N GLY A 424 12.21 8.75 -23.44
CA GLY A 424 11.54 9.51 -22.38
C GLY A 424 11.21 8.69 -21.13
N LEU A 425 11.64 7.44 -21.04
CA LEU A 425 11.22 6.53 -19.97
C LEU A 425 11.90 6.89 -18.65
N GLU A 426 11.09 7.16 -17.62
CA GLU A 426 11.53 7.58 -16.29
C GLU A 426 11.40 6.46 -15.25
N GLU A 427 10.35 5.64 -15.37
CA GLU A 427 10.07 4.52 -14.46
C GLU A 427 9.94 3.22 -15.24
N LEU A 428 10.77 2.23 -14.87
CA LEU A 428 10.70 0.88 -15.41
C LEU A 428 10.50 -0.14 -14.29
N LYS A 429 9.43 -0.91 -14.39
CA LYS A 429 9.13 -2.02 -13.49
C LYS A 429 9.08 -3.31 -14.28
N ILE A 430 9.87 -4.30 -13.89
CA ILE A 430 9.87 -5.62 -14.49
C ILE A 430 9.57 -6.61 -13.38
N HIS A 431 8.38 -7.21 -13.42
CA HIS A 431 7.98 -8.32 -12.55
C HIS A 431 7.82 -9.57 -13.39
N ALA A 432 8.93 -10.23 -13.64
CA ALA A 432 9.00 -11.32 -14.60
C ALA A 432 9.23 -12.68 -13.95
N SER A 433 9.22 -13.74 -14.75
CA SER A 433 9.60 -15.07 -14.32
C SER A 433 11.10 -15.24 -14.60
N SER A 434 11.66 -16.33 -14.08
CA SER A 434 13.07 -16.66 -14.22
C SER A 434 13.53 -16.98 -15.65
N ASN A 435 12.77 -16.64 -16.69
CA ASN A 435 13.14 -16.85 -18.09
C ASN A 435 13.11 -15.55 -18.91
N LEU A 436 13.07 -14.39 -18.28
CA LEU A 436 13.22 -13.11 -18.97
C LEU A 436 14.70 -12.74 -19.16
N GLN A 437 15.06 -12.32 -20.36
CA GLN A 437 16.32 -11.66 -20.70
C GLN A 437 16.06 -10.23 -21.11
N VAL A 438 16.88 -9.31 -20.60
CA VAL A 438 16.88 -7.90 -21.01
C VAL A 438 18.12 -7.65 -21.87
N LEU A 439 17.91 -7.23 -23.11
CA LEU A 439 18.96 -6.92 -24.08
C LEU A 439 19.02 -5.41 -24.35
N GLY A 440 20.20 -4.94 -24.75
CA GLY A 440 20.45 -3.53 -25.04
C GLY A 440 20.66 -2.67 -23.79
N HIS A 441 20.96 -1.39 -24.01
CA HIS A 441 21.12 -0.43 -22.92
C HIS A 441 19.75 0.09 -22.47
N MET A 442 19.50 0.05 -21.16
CA MET A 442 18.34 0.71 -20.58
C MET A 442 18.38 2.24 -20.81
N PRO A 443 17.23 2.92 -20.92
CA PRO A 443 17.19 4.37 -21.11
C PRO A 443 17.87 5.12 -19.96
N LYS A 444 18.77 6.06 -20.31
CA LYS A 444 19.50 6.89 -19.34
C LYS A 444 18.60 7.85 -18.55
N THR A 445 17.37 8.09 -19.01
CA THR A 445 16.36 8.91 -18.34
C THR A 445 15.70 8.24 -17.15
N LEU A 446 15.96 6.94 -16.91
CA LEU A 446 15.38 6.21 -15.78
C LEU A 446 15.81 6.83 -14.45
N THR A 447 14.81 7.20 -13.65
CA THR A 447 14.95 7.63 -12.25
C THR A 447 14.53 6.53 -11.28
N LYS A 448 13.66 5.61 -11.71
CA LYS A 448 13.18 4.48 -10.89
C LYS A 448 13.26 3.17 -11.66
N LEU A 449 13.89 2.17 -11.05
CA LEU A 449 14.01 0.83 -11.61
C LEU A 449 13.61 -0.24 -10.58
N SER A 450 12.71 -1.13 -10.97
CA SER A 450 12.32 -2.29 -10.17
C SER A 450 12.51 -3.57 -10.97
N LEU A 451 13.37 -4.46 -10.47
CA LEU A 451 13.70 -5.74 -11.07
C LEU A 451 13.27 -6.87 -10.14
N VAL A 452 12.16 -7.53 -10.43
CA VAL A 452 11.57 -8.57 -9.59
C VAL A 452 11.56 -9.90 -10.35
N LYS A 453 12.17 -10.93 -9.75
CA LYS A 453 12.23 -12.32 -10.23
C LYS A 453 12.88 -12.49 -11.61
N ILE A 454 13.89 -11.67 -11.90
CA ILE A 454 14.68 -11.77 -13.14
C ILE A 454 15.86 -12.71 -12.89
N SER A 455 15.97 -13.76 -13.71
CA SER A 455 17.09 -14.71 -13.59
C SER A 455 18.33 -14.22 -14.30
N ARG A 456 18.18 -13.52 -15.43
CA ARG A 456 19.28 -13.10 -16.29
C ARG A 456 19.35 -11.59 -16.47
N PHE A 457 20.20 -10.95 -15.68
CA PHE A 457 20.38 -9.50 -15.74
C PHE A 457 21.81 -9.11 -15.41
N ASP A 458 22.49 -8.47 -16.37
CA ASP A 458 23.81 -7.91 -16.15
C ASP A 458 23.72 -6.66 -15.27
N LEU A 459 23.98 -6.84 -13.97
CA LEU A 459 24.00 -5.77 -12.98
C LEU A 459 24.99 -4.64 -13.30
N LYS A 460 25.98 -4.84 -14.19
CA LYS A 460 26.90 -3.78 -14.60
C LYS A 460 26.20 -2.70 -15.44
N GLN A 461 25.08 -3.03 -16.08
CA GLN A 461 24.30 -2.04 -16.84
C GLN A 461 23.78 -0.91 -15.95
N LEU A 462 23.57 -1.17 -14.65
CA LEU A 462 23.10 -0.18 -13.69
C LEU A 462 24.03 1.03 -13.57
N GLN A 463 25.35 0.84 -13.77
CA GLN A 463 26.34 1.92 -13.71
C GLN A 463 26.09 3.00 -14.78
N SER A 464 25.44 2.65 -15.90
CA SER A 464 25.18 3.58 -17.00
C SER A 464 23.96 4.50 -16.76
N LEU A 465 23.15 4.21 -15.73
CA LEU A 465 21.90 4.91 -15.43
C LEU A 465 22.15 6.13 -14.55
N GLN A 466 22.74 7.17 -15.14
CA GLN A 466 23.21 8.36 -14.44
C GLN A 466 22.12 9.16 -13.69
N ASN A 467 20.84 8.94 -13.99
CA ASN A 467 19.71 9.60 -13.32
C ASN A 467 18.97 8.69 -12.33
N LEU A 468 19.43 7.47 -12.09
CA LEU A 468 18.72 6.48 -11.27
C LEU A 468 18.76 6.86 -9.79
N GLU A 469 17.61 7.18 -9.21
CA GLU A 469 17.46 7.59 -7.80
C GLU A 469 17.00 6.43 -6.90
N CYS A 470 16.09 5.58 -7.40
CA CYS A 470 15.52 4.46 -6.66
C CYS A 470 15.72 3.13 -7.40
N LEU A 471 16.27 2.14 -6.72
CA LEU A 471 16.49 0.80 -7.25
C LEU A 471 15.90 -0.26 -6.31
N LEU A 472 14.97 -1.08 -6.83
CA LEU A 472 14.47 -2.29 -6.18
C LEU A 472 14.95 -3.52 -6.94
N ILE A 473 15.62 -4.42 -6.24
CA ILE A 473 16.07 -5.72 -6.72
C ILE A 473 15.43 -6.80 -5.86
N GLN A 474 14.67 -7.70 -6.47
CA GLN A 474 14.00 -8.78 -5.75
C GLN A 474 14.15 -10.12 -6.49
N CYS A 475 14.49 -11.18 -5.77
CA CYS A 475 14.58 -12.54 -6.31
C CYS A 475 15.49 -12.69 -7.56
N ILE A 476 16.60 -11.94 -7.66
CA ILE A 476 17.60 -12.13 -8.72
C ILE A 476 18.53 -13.27 -8.32
N THR A 477 18.63 -14.33 -9.14
CA THR A 477 19.29 -15.59 -8.75
C THR A 477 20.66 -15.82 -9.39
N GLU A 478 21.11 -14.95 -10.29
CA GLU A 478 22.27 -15.21 -11.15
C GLU A 478 23.60 -15.20 -10.40
N SER A 479 23.69 -14.40 -9.33
CA SER A 479 24.90 -14.26 -8.52
C SER A 479 24.61 -14.53 -7.05
N LYS A 480 25.61 -15.05 -6.34
CA LYS A 480 25.62 -15.14 -4.87
C LYS A 480 26.25 -13.91 -4.23
N VAL A 481 26.87 -13.03 -5.00
CA VAL A 481 27.53 -11.82 -4.51
C VAL A 481 27.03 -10.63 -5.30
N PHE A 482 26.54 -9.61 -4.62
CA PHE A 482 26.21 -8.33 -5.22
C PHE A 482 27.43 -7.42 -5.15
N ASP A 483 28.17 -7.28 -6.24
CA ASP A 483 29.34 -6.40 -6.34
C ASP A 483 29.27 -5.62 -7.65
N CYS A 484 28.55 -4.49 -7.64
CA CYS A 484 28.52 -3.58 -8.76
C CYS A 484 28.72 -2.13 -8.31
N ALA A 485 29.33 -1.33 -9.18
CA ALA A 485 29.36 0.12 -9.01
C ALA A 485 27.99 0.69 -9.42
N LEU A 486 27.32 1.36 -8.50
CA LEU A 486 26.04 2.00 -8.73
C LEU A 486 26.25 3.48 -9.05
N PRO A 487 25.33 4.12 -9.80
CA PRO A 487 25.48 5.51 -10.19
C PRO A 487 25.38 6.44 -8.98
N ASP A 488 26.10 7.58 -9.02
CA ASP A 488 26.12 8.57 -7.94
C ASP A 488 24.78 9.27 -7.70
N SER A 489 23.83 9.16 -8.63
CA SER A 489 22.45 9.64 -8.43
C SER A 489 21.64 8.75 -7.49
N LEU A 490 22.05 7.51 -7.24
CA LEU A 490 21.26 6.57 -6.45
C LEU A 490 21.13 7.04 -4.99
N ARG A 491 19.89 7.14 -4.51
CA ARG A 491 19.54 7.56 -3.15
C ARG A 491 18.95 6.42 -2.32
N GLU A 492 18.19 5.54 -2.98
CA GLU A 492 17.48 4.44 -2.33
C GLU A 492 17.75 3.11 -3.03
N LEU A 493 18.15 2.11 -2.24
CA LEU A 493 18.38 0.74 -2.69
C LEU A 493 17.61 -0.23 -1.81
N GLU A 494 16.78 -1.07 -2.42
CA GLU A 494 16.10 -2.18 -1.77
C GLU A 494 16.49 -3.51 -2.44
N ILE A 495 16.95 -4.46 -1.64
CA ILE A 495 17.33 -5.81 -2.04
C ILE A 495 16.48 -6.79 -1.24
N ASP A 496 15.66 -7.62 -1.88
CA ASP A 496 14.79 -8.58 -1.20
C ASP A 496 14.85 -9.98 -1.81
N LEU A 497 14.83 -11.02 -0.98
CA LEU A 497 14.75 -12.43 -1.39
C LEU A 497 15.83 -12.84 -2.42
N CYS A 498 16.99 -12.18 -2.42
CA CYS A 498 18.11 -12.55 -3.26
C CYS A 498 19.00 -13.59 -2.55
N PRO A 499 19.64 -14.52 -3.28
CA PRO A 499 20.52 -15.53 -2.72
C PRO A 499 21.91 -14.96 -2.39
N PHE A 500 22.00 -13.65 -2.13
CA PHE A 500 23.26 -12.96 -1.89
C PHE A 500 23.81 -13.33 -0.51
N ILE A 501 24.97 -13.98 -0.51
CA ILE A 501 25.77 -14.27 0.70
C ILE A 501 26.78 -13.15 0.98
N GLY A 502 27.02 -12.28 -0.01
CA GLY A 502 27.85 -11.08 0.12
C GLY A 502 27.26 -9.88 -0.63
N LEU A 503 27.37 -8.69 -0.04
CA LEU A 503 26.86 -7.43 -0.55
C LEU A 503 27.96 -6.36 -0.47
N HIS A 504 28.48 -5.96 -1.61
CA HIS A 504 29.49 -4.91 -1.77
C HIS A 504 28.89 -3.70 -2.50
N ILE A 505 28.37 -2.75 -1.73
CA ILE A 505 27.60 -1.64 -2.28
C ILE A 505 28.53 -0.42 -2.45
N ARG A 506 28.86 -0.11 -3.71
CA ARG A 506 29.61 1.10 -4.08
C ARG A 506 28.66 2.15 -4.66
N ALA A 507 28.14 3.02 -3.79
CA ALA A 507 27.19 4.09 -4.13
C ALA A 507 27.40 5.30 -3.21
N SER A 508 28.17 6.30 -3.67
CA SER A 508 28.69 7.40 -2.84
C SER A 508 27.61 8.24 -2.13
N ASN A 509 26.46 8.41 -2.78
CA ASN A 509 25.35 9.25 -2.30
C ASN A 509 24.13 8.43 -1.84
N LEU A 510 24.29 7.14 -1.60
CA LEU A 510 23.20 6.29 -1.13
C LEU A 510 22.80 6.68 0.30
N VAL A 511 21.54 7.06 0.48
CA VAL A 511 21.01 7.53 1.77
C VAL A 511 20.29 6.41 2.52
N SER A 512 19.59 5.53 1.80
CA SER A 512 18.77 4.46 2.36
C SER A 512 19.05 3.12 1.69
N LEU A 513 19.35 2.12 2.51
CA LEU A 513 19.52 0.73 2.10
C LEU A 513 18.58 -0.17 2.89
N LYS A 514 17.81 -1.00 2.18
CA LYS A 514 17.02 -2.08 2.76
C LYS A 514 17.45 -3.41 2.17
N VAL A 515 17.73 -4.37 3.04
CA VAL A 515 18.10 -5.75 2.69
C VAL A 515 17.17 -6.69 3.42
N SER A 516 16.42 -7.50 2.68
CA SER A 516 15.40 -8.38 3.23
C SER A 516 15.61 -9.81 2.74
N SER A 517 15.38 -10.78 3.61
CA SER A 517 15.30 -12.21 3.26
C SER A 517 16.52 -12.76 2.50
N CYS A 518 17.70 -12.15 2.68
CA CYS A 518 18.97 -12.62 2.11
C CYS A 518 19.66 -13.59 3.08
N PRO A 519 20.40 -14.60 2.58
CA PRO A 519 21.07 -15.62 3.40
C PRO A 519 22.35 -15.11 4.10
N LEU A 520 22.34 -13.87 4.60
CA LEU A 520 23.42 -13.27 5.36
C LEU A 520 23.45 -13.87 6.77
N LYS A 521 24.57 -14.49 7.15
CA LYS A 521 24.78 -15.09 8.49
C LYS A 521 25.63 -14.21 9.43
N LYS A 522 26.57 -13.49 8.83
CA LYS A 522 27.50 -12.57 9.48
C LYS A 522 27.67 -11.34 8.59
N LEU A 523 27.89 -10.19 9.21
CA LEU A 523 28.19 -8.94 8.52
C LEU A 523 29.68 -8.63 8.69
N GLU A 524 30.52 -9.36 7.95
CA GLU A 524 31.97 -9.26 7.71
C GLU A 524 32.36 -8.07 6.81
N ARG A 525 33.51 -7.40 6.97
CA ARG A 525 34.05 -6.53 5.87
C ARG A 525 34.27 -7.32 4.57
N SER A 526 34.52 -8.62 4.69
CA SER A 526 34.75 -9.54 3.58
C SER A 526 33.50 -9.85 2.75
N ASN A 527 32.30 -9.70 3.32
CA ASN A 527 31.04 -10.01 2.65
C ASN A 527 30.00 -8.90 2.73
N PHE A 528 30.30 -7.78 3.40
CA PHE A 528 29.37 -6.69 3.59
C PHE A 528 30.14 -5.37 3.62
N THR A 529 30.01 -4.56 2.56
CA THR A 529 30.61 -3.23 2.51
C THR A 529 29.55 -2.20 2.15
N LEU A 530 29.47 -1.15 2.95
CA LEU A 530 28.49 -0.07 2.86
C LEU A 530 29.16 1.26 2.51
N PRO A 531 28.45 2.19 1.85
CA PRO A 531 28.95 3.54 1.60
C PRO A 531 28.97 4.37 2.89
N GLU A 532 29.96 5.27 3.00
CA GLU A 532 30.21 6.07 4.21
C GLU A 532 29.11 7.09 4.55
N ASN A 533 28.29 7.50 3.57
CA ASN A 533 27.22 8.49 3.75
C ASN A 533 25.85 7.87 4.07
N LEU A 534 25.79 6.55 4.30
CA LEU A 534 24.53 5.85 4.51
C LEU A 534 23.86 6.29 5.83
N ARG A 535 22.62 6.77 5.76
CA ARG A 535 21.88 7.24 6.95
C ARG A 535 20.90 6.21 7.49
N LYS A 536 20.25 5.46 6.59
CA LYS A 536 19.22 4.48 6.94
C LYS A 536 19.63 3.09 6.46
N LEU A 537 19.69 2.16 7.40
CA LEU A 537 19.98 0.75 7.12
C LEU A 537 18.88 -0.13 7.71
N GLY A 538 18.18 -0.85 6.85
CA GLY A 538 17.26 -1.91 7.23
C GLY A 538 17.79 -3.27 6.81
N ILE A 539 17.91 -4.22 7.74
CA ILE A 539 18.25 -5.61 7.47
C ILE A 539 17.16 -6.48 8.09
N TYR A 540 16.33 -7.11 7.27
CA TYR A 540 15.10 -7.80 7.71
C TYR A 540 15.12 -9.28 7.37
N ARG A 541 14.54 -10.12 8.24
CA ARG A 541 14.29 -11.54 7.95
C ARG A 541 15.53 -12.29 7.44
N THR A 542 16.72 -11.91 7.90
CA THR A 542 17.97 -12.58 7.54
C THR A 542 18.39 -13.54 8.64
N GLN A 543 19.52 -14.22 8.46
CA GLN A 543 20.08 -15.17 9.43
C GLN A 543 21.24 -14.56 10.23
N ILE A 544 21.32 -13.22 10.30
CA ILE A 544 22.41 -12.57 11.02
C ILE A 544 22.35 -12.92 12.50
N THR A 545 23.50 -13.34 13.02
CA THR A 545 23.65 -13.71 14.45
C THR A 545 24.34 -12.61 15.24
N LYS A 546 25.21 -11.83 14.58
CA LYS A 546 26.01 -10.76 15.19
C LYS A 546 26.26 -9.63 14.18
N LEU A 547 26.27 -8.40 14.69
CA LEU A 547 26.81 -7.25 13.99
C LEU A 547 28.32 -7.20 14.27
N SER A 548 29.14 -7.23 13.23
CA SER A 548 30.56 -6.86 13.38
C SER A 548 30.70 -5.38 13.03
N GLY A 549 31.66 -4.65 13.62
CA GLY A 549 31.82 -3.18 13.54
C GLY A 549 32.10 -2.61 12.13
N VAL A 550 31.19 -2.85 11.20
CA VAL A 550 31.22 -2.55 9.77
C VAL A 550 30.21 -1.45 9.43
N LEU A 551 29.38 -1.07 10.39
CA LEU A 551 28.37 -0.03 10.23
C LEU A 551 29.07 1.35 10.14
N PRO A 552 28.78 2.15 9.10
CA PRO A 552 29.22 3.55 9.02
C PRO A 552 28.71 4.38 10.20
N ASP A 553 29.50 5.35 10.65
CA ASP A 553 29.16 6.25 11.75
C ASP A 553 28.00 7.21 11.41
N SER A 554 27.70 7.41 10.12
CA SER A 554 26.63 8.27 9.60
C SER A 554 25.21 7.71 9.79
N ILE A 555 25.08 6.43 10.17
CA ILE A 555 23.77 5.78 10.30
C ILE A 555 23.02 6.38 11.50
N ASP A 556 21.87 6.98 11.23
CA ASP A 556 20.94 7.48 12.24
C ASP A 556 19.76 6.54 12.49
N THR A 557 19.45 5.66 11.54
CA THR A 557 18.33 4.72 11.60
C THR A 557 18.81 3.32 11.25
N LEU A 558 18.71 2.42 12.23
CA LEU A 558 19.07 1.01 12.09
C LEU A 558 17.86 0.14 12.43
N ASP A 559 17.37 -0.58 11.43
CA ASP A 559 16.25 -1.50 11.56
C ASP A 559 16.74 -2.94 11.35
N LEU A 560 16.67 -3.74 12.39
CA LEU A 560 17.07 -5.14 12.41
C LEU A 560 15.88 -6.05 12.74
N ALA A 561 14.67 -5.58 12.45
CA ALA A 561 13.47 -6.33 12.77
C ALA A 561 13.44 -7.70 12.07
N GLN A 562 12.84 -8.69 12.75
CA GLN A 562 12.61 -10.04 12.25
C GLN A 562 13.89 -10.85 11.98
N ASN A 563 15.02 -10.49 12.59
CA ASN A 563 16.20 -11.34 12.65
C ASN A 563 16.20 -12.18 13.93
N LEU A 564 15.56 -13.35 13.85
CA LEU A 564 15.34 -14.24 15.00
C LEU A 564 16.63 -14.78 15.63
N CYS A 565 17.78 -14.66 14.96
CA CYS A 565 19.07 -15.15 15.45
C CYS A 565 19.94 -14.08 16.14
N ILE A 566 19.52 -12.81 16.15
CA ILE A 566 20.26 -11.75 16.87
C ILE A 566 19.95 -11.87 18.36
N GLU A 567 20.93 -12.30 19.15
CA GLU A 567 20.83 -12.37 20.61
C GLU A 567 21.35 -11.11 21.31
N SER A 568 22.23 -10.37 20.64
CA SER A 568 22.82 -9.12 21.16
C SER A 568 23.22 -8.19 20.02
N VAL A 569 23.21 -6.89 20.32
CA VAL A 569 23.79 -5.85 19.47
C VAL A 569 24.93 -5.16 20.20
N SER A 570 26.01 -4.88 19.46
CA SER A 570 27.21 -4.18 19.95
C SER A 570 27.82 -3.38 18.81
N HIS A 571 28.74 -2.45 19.11
CA HIS A 571 29.38 -1.57 18.13
C HIS A 571 28.38 -0.79 17.26
N LEU A 572 27.35 -0.24 17.91
CA LEU A 572 26.37 0.62 17.25
C LEU A 572 26.99 1.98 16.91
N PRO A 573 26.62 2.60 15.78
CA PRO A 573 27.08 3.95 15.41
C PRO A 573 26.78 4.97 16.51
N PRO A 574 27.72 5.89 16.82
CA PRO A 574 27.56 6.84 17.91
C PRO A 574 26.47 7.89 17.66
N GLN A 575 26.06 8.11 16.40
CA GLN A 575 25.01 9.05 16.01
C GLN A 575 23.62 8.39 15.85
N LEU A 576 23.50 7.10 16.15
CA LEU A 576 22.26 6.36 15.94
C LEU A 576 21.12 6.94 16.79
N LYS A 577 20.01 7.29 16.13
CA LYS A 577 18.81 7.87 16.75
C LYS A 577 17.68 6.87 16.87
N HIS A 578 17.51 5.99 15.89
CA HIS A 578 16.40 5.05 15.85
C HIS A 578 16.93 3.62 15.71
N LEU A 579 16.61 2.78 16.69
CA LEU A 579 16.98 1.37 16.70
C LEU A 579 15.74 0.49 16.83
N LEU A 580 15.48 -0.31 15.79
CA LEU A 580 14.35 -1.23 15.74
C LEU A 580 14.84 -2.67 15.80
N LEU A 581 14.51 -3.38 16.88
CA LEU A 581 14.92 -4.75 17.19
C LEU A 581 13.72 -5.69 17.33
N ARG A 582 12.58 -5.31 16.74
CA ARG A 582 11.32 -6.06 16.87
C ARG A 582 11.46 -7.47 16.30
N PHE A 583 10.91 -8.48 16.98
CA PHE A 583 11.02 -9.90 16.58
C PHE A 583 12.49 -10.37 16.42
N THR A 584 13.35 -10.04 17.37
CA THR A 584 14.71 -10.60 17.48
C THR A 584 14.82 -11.49 18.72
N ALA A 585 15.91 -12.26 18.84
CA ALA A 585 16.22 -13.03 20.05
C ALA A 585 16.95 -12.21 21.11
N VAL A 586 16.99 -10.88 20.98
CA VAL A 586 17.64 -9.99 21.95
C VAL A 586 17.02 -10.19 23.33
N GLY A 587 17.88 -10.28 24.35
CA GLY A 587 17.50 -10.55 25.73
C GLY A 587 17.47 -12.04 26.11
N THR A 588 17.67 -12.95 25.15
CA THR A 588 17.78 -14.38 25.45
C THR A 588 19.02 -14.63 26.32
N PRO A 589 18.90 -15.29 27.48
CA PRO A 589 20.05 -15.63 28.30
C PRO A 589 20.93 -16.63 27.55
N SER A 590 22.12 -16.21 27.15
CA SER A 590 23.10 -17.11 26.52
C SER A 590 23.57 -18.13 27.56
N VAL A 591 23.25 -19.40 27.34
CA VAL A 591 23.69 -20.52 28.20
C VAL A 591 25.22 -20.57 28.30
N ARG A 592 25.92 -20.15 27.22
CA ARG A 592 27.38 -20.23 27.13
C ARG A 592 28.08 -19.05 27.79
N HIS A 593 27.48 -17.87 27.80
CA HIS A 593 28.14 -16.63 28.27
C HIS A 593 27.16 -15.69 28.99
N PRO A 594 26.76 -16.00 30.24
CA PRO A 594 25.76 -15.22 30.98
C PRO A 594 26.19 -13.78 31.30
N HIS A 595 27.49 -13.50 31.31
CA HIS A 595 28.07 -12.22 31.72
C HIS A 595 28.56 -11.32 30.56
N LEU A 596 28.70 -11.84 29.33
CA LEU A 596 29.51 -11.18 28.29
C LEU A 596 28.71 -10.37 27.24
N MET A 597 27.40 -10.20 27.43
CA MET A 597 26.52 -9.67 26.37
C MET A 597 25.67 -8.49 26.89
N SER A 598 26.28 -7.45 27.47
CA SER A 598 25.58 -6.18 27.68
C SER A 598 25.60 -5.39 26.37
N SER A 599 24.44 -5.27 25.73
CA SER A 599 24.26 -4.30 24.66
C SER A 599 24.38 -2.90 25.25
N THR A 600 25.30 -2.12 24.71
CA THR A 600 25.47 -0.70 25.06
C THR A 600 24.86 0.11 23.94
N PHE A 601 23.83 0.90 24.26
CA PHE A 601 23.16 1.77 23.30
C PHE A 601 23.85 3.14 23.24
N PRO A 602 23.88 3.78 22.06
CA PRO A 602 24.45 5.11 21.93
C PRO A 602 23.59 6.16 22.64
N LEU A 603 24.22 7.18 23.22
CA LEU A 603 23.53 8.21 24.00
C LEU A 603 22.64 9.15 23.15
N SER A 604 22.84 9.14 21.83
CA SER A 604 22.01 9.85 20.85
C SER A 604 20.66 9.18 20.58
N LEU A 605 20.42 7.98 21.12
CA LEU A 605 19.24 7.18 20.79
C LEU A 605 17.96 7.89 21.23
N GLU A 606 17.06 8.16 20.28
CA GLU A 606 15.76 8.80 20.48
C GLU A 606 14.59 7.79 20.48
N THR A 607 14.74 6.66 19.78
CA THR A 607 13.72 5.62 19.67
C THR A 607 14.33 4.22 19.78
N LEU A 608 13.74 3.40 20.65
CA LEU A 608 14.09 2.00 20.81
C LEU A 608 12.84 1.11 20.76
N ASP A 609 12.77 0.24 19.76
CA ASP A 609 11.70 -0.78 19.65
C ASP A 609 12.27 -2.18 19.93
N LEU A 610 11.88 -2.75 21.07
CA LEU A 610 12.20 -4.10 21.52
C LEU A 610 10.97 -5.02 21.47
N SER A 611 9.94 -4.69 20.69
CA SER A 611 8.70 -5.47 20.64
C SER A 611 8.94 -6.93 20.23
N CYS A 612 8.21 -7.86 20.83
CA CYS A 612 8.30 -9.29 20.54
C CYS A 612 9.72 -9.86 20.69
N THR A 613 10.54 -9.29 21.60
CA THR A 613 11.87 -9.81 21.92
C THR A 613 11.83 -10.71 23.16
N LYS A 614 12.99 -11.20 23.60
CA LYS A 614 13.16 -11.93 24.86
C LYS A 614 13.70 -11.04 25.98
N ALA A 615 13.55 -9.72 25.86
CA ALA A 615 13.97 -8.74 26.85
C ALA A 615 13.27 -8.99 28.19
N SER A 616 14.03 -9.39 29.21
CA SER A 616 13.58 -9.58 30.60
C SER A 616 13.98 -8.42 31.51
N ASP A 617 13.36 -8.28 32.68
CA ASP A 617 13.71 -7.25 33.67
C ASP A 617 15.20 -7.29 34.01
N LYS A 618 15.76 -8.49 34.23
CA LYS A 618 17.20 -8.68 34.52
C LYS A 618 18.08 -8.26 33.35
N TRP A 619 17.59 -8.41 32.11
CA TRP A 619 18.32 -7.93 30.94
C TRP A 619 18.23 -6.40 30.83
N ILE A 620 17.04 -5.83 30.96
CA ILE A 620 16.79 -4.38 30.96
C ILE A 620 17.64 -3.66 32.02
N LYS A 621 17.71 -4.19 33.24
CA LYS A 621 18.52 -3.65 34.35
C LYS A 621 20.02 -3.57 34.06
N ARG A 622 20.51 -4.37 33.11
CA ARG A 622 21.93 -4.39 32.70
C ARG A 622 22.22 -3.48 31.51
N LEU A 623 21.20 -2.89 30.89
CA LEU A 623 21.35 -1.95 29.80
C LEU A 623 21.63 -0.55 30.35
N ASN A 624 22.27 0.28 29.53
CA ASN A 624 22.52 1.69 29.83
C ASN A 624 21.33 2.61 29.45
N LEU A 625 20.09 2.11 29.56
CA LEU A 625 18.90 2.88 29.15
C LEU A 625 18.75 4.17 29.95
N LYS A 626 19.07 4.14 31.25
CA LYS A 626 19.05 5.32 32.13
C LYS A 626 19.97 6.45 31.63
N ASP A 627 21.08 6.09 30.99
CA ASP A 627 22.06 7.05 30.46
C ASP A 627 21.66 7.58 29.08
N CYS A 628 20.70 6.96 28.40
CA CYS A 628 20.18 7.39 27.11
C CYS A 628 19.24 8.59 27.27
N VAL A 629 19.79 9.74 27.66
CA VAL A 629 19.05 10.99 27.99
C VAL A 629 18.26 11.60 26.84
N ASN A 630 18.46 11.13 25.60
CA ASN A 630 17.70 11.54 24.43
C ASN A 630 16.56 10.58 24.08
N LEU A 631 16.43 9.45 24.80
CA LEU A 631 15.45 8.41 24.47
C LEU A 631 14.04 8.90 24.81
N LYS A 632 13.24 9.14 23.76
CA LYS A 632 11.87 9.65 23.86
C LYS A 632 10.83 8.54 23.76
N SER A 633 11.10 7.51 22.97
CA SER A 633 10.14 6.42 22.72
C SER A 633 10.75 5.06 23.00
N LEU A 634 10.15 4.31 23.93
CA LEU A 634 10.51 2.94 24.26
C LEU A 634 9.31 2.01 24.06
N VAL A 635 9.47 1.03 23.16
CA VAL A 635 8.42 0.06 22.84
C VAL A 635 8.88 -1.33 23.29
N LEU A 636 8.17 -1.93 24.24
CA LEU A 636 8.42 -3.26 24.81
C LEU A 636 7.29 -4.25 24.49
N ARG A 637 6.38 -3.92 23.56
CA ARG A 637 5.17 -4.70 23.30
C ARG A 637 5.43 -6.20 23.12
N ASN A 638 4.67 -7.05 23.80
CA ASN A 638 4.80 -8.51 23.71
C ASN A 638 6.22 -9.03 24.01
N SER A 639 6.96 -8.32 24.87
CA SER A 639 8.26 -8.77 25.39
C SER A 639 8.09 -9.47 26.73
N ARG A 640 9.01 -10.38 27.03
CA ARG A 640 9.07 -11.12 28.30
C ARG A 640 9.72 -10.31 29.42
N CYS A 641 9.21 -9.11 29.67
CA CYS A 641 9.75 -8.19 30.67
C CYS A 641 9.81 -8.81 32.06
N GLY A 642 9.11 -9.91 32.30
CA GLY A 642 9.07 -10.62 33.57
C GLY A 642 8.08 -9.98 34.54
N ALA A 643 7.88 -10.65 35.67
CA ALA A 643 6.83 -10.28 36.62
C ALA A 643 7.05 -8.89 37.25
N ASN A 644 8.30 -8.43 37.41
CA ASN A 644 8.61 -7.20 38.13
C ASN A 644 9.47 -6.26 37.26
N LEU A 645 8.87 -5.21 36.73
CA LEU A 645 9.57 -4.18 35.97
C LEU A 645 9.86 -2.96 36.84
N ASP A 646 11.09 -2.48 36.85
CA ASP A 646 11.50 -1.31 37.64
C ASP A 646 11.76 -0.10 36.74
N LEU A 647 10.96 0.96 36.92
CA LEU A 647 11.00 2.18 36.13
C LEU A 647 12.27 3.02 36.38
N LEU A 648 13.02 2.78 37.46
CA LEU A 648 14.26 3.51 37.78
C LEU A 648 15.40 3.25 36.77
N PHE A 649 15.27 2.21 35.96
CA PHE A 649 16.23 1.85 34.91
C PHE A 649 15.93 2.52 33.57
N PHE A 650 14.85 3.28 33.47
CA PHE A 650 14.48 4.04 32.28
C PHE A 650 14.92 5.50 32.38
N PRO A 651 15.21 6.16 31.23
CA PRO A 651 15.63 7.56 31.22
C PRO A 651 14.43 8.48 31.46
N ARG A 652 14.68 9.64 32.08
CA ARG A 652 13.63 10.63 32.39
C ARG A 652 13.05 11.33 31.16
N SER A 653 13.74 11.25 30.02
CA SER A 653 13.37 11.85 28.74
C SER A 653 12.24 11.13 27.99
N LEU A 654 11.70 10.04 28.54
CA LEU A 654 10.63 9.29 27.88
C LEU A 654 9.36 10.12 27.73
N VAL A 655 8.88 10.19 26.49
CA VAL A 655 7.60 10.77 26.06
C VAL A 655 6.56 9.68 25.81
N ALA A 656 6.99 8.51 25.34
CA ALA A 656 6.12 7.37 25.08
C ALA A 656 6.73 6.05 25.59
N LEU A 657 5.92 5.29 26.32
CA LEU A 657 6.26 3.96 26.82
C LEU A 657 5.14 2.97 26.53
N ASP A 658 5.40 1.97 25.69
CA ASP A 658 4.42 0.93 25.34
C ASP A 658 4.88 -0.44 25.86
N MET A 659 4.12 -1.00 26.79
CA MET A 659 4.33 -2.30 27.43
C MET A 659 3.13 -3.23 27.22
N THR A 660 2.35 -2.98 26.16
CA THR A 660 1.19 -3.79 25.80
C THR A 660 1.59 -5.26 25.61
N LEU A 661 0.77 -6.20 26.08
CA LEU A 661 0.98 -7.65 25.97
C LEU A 661 2.27 -8.17 26.67
N CYS A 662 2.83 -7.44 27.63
CA CYS A 662 3.94 -7.97 28.45
C CYS A 662 3.44 -8.89 29.57
N ASP A 663 4.34 -9.70 30.13
CA ASP A 663 4.09 -10.58 31.28
C ASP A 663 4.34 -9.88 32.63
N ILE A 664 4.07 -8.57 32.69
CA ILE A 664 4.30 -7.74 33.87
C ILE A 664 3.18 -7.96 34.89
N GLU A 665 3.54 -8.32 36.11
CA GLU A 665 2.63 -8.46 37.25
C GLU A 665 2.69 -7.22 38.14
N THR A 666 3.89 -6.69 38.37
CA THR A 666 4.11 -5.48 39.16
C THR A 666 5.08 -4.52 38.47
N ILE A 667 4.81 -3.23 38.62
CA ILE A 667 5.69 -2.14 38.22
C ILE A 667 6.21 -1.48 39.50
N THR A 668 7.52 -1.44 39.66
CA THR A 668 8.21 -0.73 40.76
C THR A 668 8.58 0.67 40.28
N GLY A 669 8.29 1.67 41.11
CA GLY A 669 8.41 3.07 40.75
C GLY A 669 7.09 3.68 40.29
N ASN A 670 7.17 4.83 39.64
CA ASN A 670 6.03 5.69 39.36
C ASN A 670 6.20 6.40 38.00
N PHE A 671 5.15 6.50 37.18
CA PHE A 671 5.24 7.17 35.88
C PHE A 671 5.41 8.69 36.01
N ALA A 672 5.08 9.29 37.15
CA ALA A 672 5.37 10.70 37.45
C ALA A 672 6.88 11.03 37.49
N ASN A 673 7.76 10.03 37.56
CA ASN A 673 9.21 10.25 37.47
C ASN A 673 9.69 10.68 36.07
N PHE A 674 8.83 10.53 35.06
CA PHE A 674 9.07 10.92 33.68
C PHE A 674 8.30 12.22 33.39
N PRO A 675 8.94 13.40 33.53
CA PRO A 675 8.24 14.69 33.42
C PRO A 675 7.59 14.89 32.05
N ASP A 676 8.15 14.32 30.99
CA ASP A 676 7.68 14.53 29.61
C ASP A 676 6.78 13.40 29.09
N LEU A 677 6.40 12.44 29.94
CA LEU A 677 5.66 11.24 29.51
C LEU A 677 4.21 11.56 29.16
N GLU A 678 3.89 11.49 27.87
CA GLU A 678 2.57 11.75 27.31
C GLU A 678 1.74 10.48 27.10
N THR A 679 2.38 9.35 26.80
CA THR A 679 1.68 8.11 26.41
C THR A 679 2.18 6.88 27.16
N VAL A 680 1.24 6.13 27.74
CA VAL A 680 1.52 4.86 28.43
C VAL A 680 0.60 3.76 27.89
N GLY A 681 1.21 2.74 27.27
CA GLY A 681 0.52 1.53 26.80
C GLY A 681 0.68 0.39 27.80
N LEU A 682 -0.41 -0.08 28.40
CA LEU A 682 -0.42 -1.17 29.38
C LEU A 682 -1.47 -2.24 29.00
N SER A 683 -1.91 -2.27 27.75
CA SER A 683 -3.01 -3.14 27.31
C SER A 683 -2.67 -4.63 27.45
N VAL A 684 -3.66 -5.46 27.77
CA VAL A 684 -3.54 -6.93 27.93
C VAL A 684 -2.49 -7.36 28.97
N LEU A 685 -2.50 -6.75 30.16
CA LEU A 685 -1.72 -7.22 31.31
C LEU A 685 -2.62 -7.99 32.29
N PRO A 686 -2.73 -9.33 32.20
CA PRO A 686 -3.77 -10.10 32.91
C PRO A 686 -3.60 -10.10 34.44
N LYS A 687 -2.38 -9.88 34.94
CA LYS A 687 -2.04 -9.96 36.36
C LYS A 687 -1.70 -8.60 36.98
N PHE A 688 -1.74 -7.53 36.20
CA PHE A 688 -1.33 -6.22 36.64
C PHE A 688 -2.37 -5.57 37.54
N SER A 689 -1.93 -4.97 38.65
CA SER A 689 -2.79 -4.29 39.63
C SER A 689 -2.19 -2.93 40.03
N PHE A 690 -3.08 -1.96 40.28
CA PHE A 690 -2.73 -0.62 40.75
C PHE A 690 -2.88 -0.46 42.27
N GLU A 691 -3.10 -1.53 43.03
CA GLU A 691 -3.29 -1.48 44.49
C GLU A 691 -2.17 -0.76 45.23
N ARG A 692 -0.92 -0.91 44.78
CA ARG A 692 0.23 -0.18 45.36
C ARG A 692 0.14 1.34 45.15
N CYS A 693 -0.43 1.77 44.03
CA CYS A 693 -0.61 3.19 43.70
C CYS A 693 -1.58 3.83 44.69
N ALA A 694 -2.69 3.14 44.96
CA ALA A 694 -3.75 3.58 45.86
C ALA A 694 -3.23 3.89 47.29
N ASN A 695 -2.25 3.11 47.76
CA ASN A 695 -1.76 3.18 49.13
C ASN A 695 -0.61 4.18 49.32
N SER A 696 0.03 4.64 48.23
CA SER A 696 1.28 5.41 48.33
C SER A 696 1.08 6.90 48.64
N GLY A 697 -0.10 7.46 48.33
CA GLY A 697 -0.34 8.91 48.40
C GLY A 697 0.46 9.76 47.41
N VAL A 698 1.33 9.14 46.59
CA VAL A 698 2.15 9.79 45.57
C VAL A 698 1.44 9.68 44.22
N PRO A 699 1.34 10.75 43.42
CA PRO A 699 0.73 10.69 42.08
C PRO A 699 1.42 9.65 41.22
N TYR A 700 0.70 8.69 40.64
CA TYR A 700 1.22 7.61 39.81
C TYR A 700 1.56 8.02 38.36
N PHE A 701 0.97 9.10 37.87
CA PHE A 701 1.20 9.68 36.54
C PHE A 701 1.67 11.14 36.64
N GLY A 702 2.52 11.56 35.71
CA GLY A 702 2.94 12.96 35.59
C GLY A 702 1.83 13.83 34.98
N ASP A 703 1.97 15.16 35.11
CA ASP A 703 0.94 16.11 34.64
C ASP A 703 0.82 16.15 33.11
N ASN A 704 1.88 15.79 32.40
CA ASN A 704 1.94 15.72 30.93
C ASN A 704 1.28 14.47 30.34
N ILE A 705 0.73 13.55 31.15
CA ILE A 705 0.07 12.37 30.62
C ILE A 705 -1.16 12.75 29.79
N ARG A 706 -1.25 12.23 28.58
CA ARG A 706 -2.36 12.47 27.63
C ARG A 706 -3.15 11.19 27.36
N LEU A 707 -2.45 10.08 27.17
CA LEU A 707 -3.06 8.79 26.82
C LEU A 707 -2.59 7.69 27.75
N VAL A 708 -3.56 6.95 28.31
CA VAL A 708 -3.30 5.68 29.00
C VAL A 708 -4.15 4.58 28.36
N ASP A 709 -3.49 3.53 27.87
CA ASP A 709 -4.15 2.36 27.32
C ASP A 709 -4.17 1.22 28.33
N LEU A 710 -5.34 0.98 28.92
CA LEU A 710 -5.63 -0.13 29.83
C LEU A 710 -6.61 -1.12 29.21
N SER A 711 -6.77 -1.09 27.88
CA SER A 711 -7.66 -2.02 27.19
C SER A 711 -7.22 -3.45 27.51
N LYS A 712 -8.20 -4.32 27.69
CA LYS A 712 -8.05 -5.77 27.94
C LYS A 712 -7.22 -6.11 29.19
N CYS A 713 -6.98 -5.14 30.08
CA CYS A 713 -6.47 -5.41 31.41
C CYS A 713 -7.58 -5.98 32.28
N CYS A 714 -7.24 -6.95 33.14
CA CYS A 714 -8.17 -7.50 34.12
C CYS A 714 -8.26 -6.61 35.37
N LEU A 715 -8.50 -5.30 35.19
CA LEU A 715 -8.52 -4.35 36.29
C LEU A 715 -9.69 -4.63 37.23
N ARG A 716 -9.41 -4.65 38.54
CA ARG A 716 -10.47 -4.64 39.54
C ARG A 716 -11.16 -3.26 39.51
N ARG A 717 -12.41 -3.23 39.95
CA ARG A 717 -13.17 -1.97 40.07
C ARG A 717 -12.47 -0.94 40.98
N SER A 718 -11.75 -1.41 42.01
CA SER A 718 -10.92 -0.57 42.88
C SER A 718 -9.74 0.06 42.13
N ASP A 719 -9.00 -0.73 41.33
CA ASP A 719 -7.88 -0.26 40.51
C ASP A 719 -8.34 0.82 39.54
N PHE A 720 -9.43 0.55 38.80
CA PHE A 720 -9.99 1.51 37.84
C PHE A 720 -10.35 2.83 38.51
N LYS A 721 -11.05 2.79 39.66
CA LYS A 721 -11.45 4.01 40.38
C LYS A 721 -10.24 4.86 40.78
N VAL A 722 -9.17 4.22 41.25
CA VAL A 722 -7.95 4.91 41.67
C VAL A 722 -7.27 5.58 40.48
N VAL A 723 -7.02 4.82 39.41
CA VAL A 723 -6.37 5.33 38.20
C VAL A 723 -7.19 6.42 37.54
N TYR A 724 -8.49 6.21 37.42
CA TYR A 724 -9.39 7.17 36.80
C TYR A 724 -9.46 8.48 37.61
N LYS A 725 -9.65 8.39 38.94
CA LYS A 725 -9.68 9.57 39.83
C LYS A 725 -8.39 10.38 39.73
N GLU A 726 -7.26 9.71 39.56
CA GLU A 726 -6.00 10.41 39.34
C GLU A 726 -5.94 11.07 37.96
N LEU A 727 -6.18 10.32 36.88
CA LEU A 727 -6.00 10.80 35.50
C LEU A 727 -6.87 12.01 35.17
N ILE A 728 -8.09 12.09 35.69
CA ILE A 728 -8.96 13.26 35.47
C ILE A 728 -8.44 14.55 36.11
N THR A 729 -7.53 14.45 37.09
CA THR A 729 -6.90 15.63 37.71
C THR A 729 -5.73 16.15 36.89
N LYS A 730 -5.28 15.40 35.88
CA LYS A 730 -4.12 15.77 35.07
C LYS A 730 -4.53 16.78 34.00
N PRO A 731 -3.81 17.92 33.89
CA PRO A 731 -4.24 19.04 33.06
C PRO A 731 -4.29 18.70 31.57
N TYR A 732 -3.42 17.80 31.10
CA TYR A 732 -3.31 17.43 29.70
C TYR A 732 -3.96 16.08 29.36
N PHE A 733 -4.63 15.43 30.32
CA PHE A 733 -5.20 14.10 30.07
C PHE A 733 -6.30 14.14 29.02
N GLU A 734 -6.20 13.28 28.00
CA GLU A 734 -7.10 13.27 26.85
C GLU A 734 -7.89 11.98 26.69
N LEU A 735 -7.30 10.82 27.03
CA LEU A 735 -7.90 9.54 26.70
C LEU A 735 -7.49 8.41 27.65
N LEU A 736 -8.51 7.72 28.18
CA LEU A 736 -8.38 6.38 28.77
C LEU A 736 -8.96 5.34 27.80
N LEU A 737 -8.17 4.35 27.38
CA LEU A 737 -8.70 3.18 26.66
C LEU A 737 -9.00 2.05 27.64
N LEU A 738 -10.22 1.50 27.59
CA LEU A 738 -10.68 0.40 28.45
C LEU A 738 -11.44 -0.66 27.65
N THR A 739 -11.46 -1.89 28.15
CA THR A 739 -12.36 -2.92 27.61
C THR A 739 -13.73 -2.81 28.25
N SER A 740 -14.78 -2.90 27.44
CA SER A 740 -16.19 -2.80 27.87
C SER A 740 -16.53 -3.67 29.09
N ALA A 741 -15.98 -4.88 29.18
CA ALA A 741 -16.21 -5.78 30.31
C ALA A 741 -15.73 -5.25 31.69
N THR A 742 -14.82 -4.26 31.69
CA THR A 742 -14.30 -3.64 32.93
C THR A 742 -15.10 -2.42 33.37
N LEU A 743 -15.98 -1.90 32.52
CA LEU A 743 -16.82 -0.77 32.84
C LEU A 743 -17.96 -1.21 33.76
N PRO A 744 -18.16 -0.55 34.91
CA PRO A 744 -19.28 -0.89 35.75
C PRO A 744 -20.62 -0.66 35.04
N PRO A 745 -21.63 -1.53 35.24
CA PRO A 745 -22.88 -1.53 34.46
C PRO A 745 -23.76 -0.29 34.63
N TYR A 746 -23.40 0.63 35.53
CA TYR A 746 -24.15 1.86 35.84
C TYR A 746 -23.49 3.13 35.30
N PHE A 747 -22.39 3.03 34.55
CA PHE A 747 -21.89 4.19 33.81
C PHE A 747 -22.71 4.37 32.53
N ASP A 748 -23.49 5.45 32.45
CA ASP A 748 -24.18 5.83 31.21
C ASP A 748 -23.15 6.11 30.11
N GLN A 749 -23.46 5.72 28.87
CA GLN A 749 -22.58 5.92 27.71
C GLN A 749 -22.28 7.41 27.50
N LEU A 750 -23.22 8.30 27.83
CA LEU A 750 -23.00 9.74 27.80
C LEU A 750 -21.99 10.21 28.84
N ASP A 751 -22.01 9.63 30.04
CA ASP A 751 -21.05 9.96 31.09
C ASP A 751 -19.65 9.47 30.72
N LEU A 752 -19.50 8.26 30.20
CA LEU A 752 -18.21 7.74 29.73
C LEU A 752 -17.56 8.63 28.65
N LYS A 753 -18.37 9.19 27.73
CA LYS A 753 -17.90 10.12 26.69
C LYS A 753 -17.52 11.50 27.24
N LYS A 754 -18.25 12.03 28.24
CA LYS A 754 -17.85 13.26 28.97
C LYS A 754 -16.54 13.07 29.74
N LEU A 755 -16.28 11.84 30.17
CA LEU A 755 -15.15 11.45 31.01
C LEU A 755 -13.87 11.09 30.23
N LYS A 756 -13.82 11.34 28.91
CA LYS A 756 -12.65 11.04 28.06
C LYS A 756 -12.28 9.54 28.02
N ILE A 757 -13.27 8.65 28.20
CA ILE A 757 -13.09 7.19 28.15
C ILE A 757 -13.59 6.67 26.81
N ALA A 758 -12.75 5.95 26.05
CA ALA A 758 -13.20 5.16 24.91
C ALA A 758 -13.30 3.68 25.30
N GLY A 759 -14.52 3.14 25.26
CA GLY A 759 -14.80 1.74 25.53
C GLY A 759 -14.62 0.88 24.28
N HIS A 760 -13.98 -0.28 24.44
CA HIS A 760 -13.85 -1.29 23.39
C HIS A 760 -15.07 -2.23 23.43
N PHE A 761 -15.96 -2.17 22.44
CA PHE A 761 -17.08 -3.11 22.30
C PHE A 761 -16.61 -4.45 21.70
N PRO A 762 -17.24 -5.59 22.04
CA PRO A 762 -16.79 -6.89 21.58
C PRO A 762 -16.96 -7.04 20.06
N SER A 763 -15.84 -7.32 19.38
CA SER A 763 -15.83 -7.88 18.02
C SER A 763 -16.27 -9.36 18.09
N PRO A 764 -17.13 -9.87 17.16
CA PRO A 764 -17.60 -11.26 17.19
C PRO A 764 -16.54 -12.31 16.83
N TRP A 765 -15.30 -11.94 16.52
CA TRP A 765 -14.27 -12.87 16.08
C TRP A 765 -13.38 -13.37 17.23
N LEU A 766 -13.96 -14.19 18.10
CA LEU A 766 -13.23 -15.16 18.91
C LEU A 766 -13.54 -16.57 18.38
N MET A 767 -12.96 -16.90 17.22
CA MET A 767 -12.66 -18.29 16.89
C MET A 767 -11.17 -18.52 17.04
N SER A 768 -10.86 -19.56 17.81
CA SER A 768 -9.56 -20.13 18.17
C SER A 768 -8.42 -19.90 17.17
N PRO A 769 -7.18 -19.62 17.62
CA PRO A 769 -6.02 -19.88 16.78
C PRO A 769 -5.94 -21.39 16.57
N ARG A 770 -6.27 -21.87 15.37
CA ARG A 770 -5.75 -23.17 14.93
C ARG A 770 -4.27 -22.97 14.66
N ASP A 771 -3.48 -23.79 15.33
CA ASP A 771 -2.12 -24.12 14.97
C ASP A 771 -2.05 -24.40 13.47
N ASP A 772 -1.26 -23.60 12.75
CA ASP A 772 -0.56 -24.04 11.55
C ASP A 772 0.72 -23.20 11.43
N LEU A 773 1.77 -23.73 12.05
CA LEU A 773 3.17 -23.43 11.75
C LEU A 773 3.51 -24.06 10.39
N PHE A 774 3.94 -23.25 9.42
CA PHE A 774 5.14 -23.43 8.59
C PHE A 774 5.46 -22.16 7.80
#